data_AF-A0A2E2C1R6-F1
#
_entry.id   AF-A0A2E2C1R6-F1
#
_cell.length_a   1.000
_cell.length_b   1.000
_cell.length_c   1.000
_cell.angle_alpha   90.00
_cell.angle_beta   90.00
_cell.angle_gamma   90.00
#
_symmetry.space_group_name_H-M   'P 1'
#
loop_
_entity.id
_entity.type
_entity.pdbx_description
1 polymer ?
#
loop_
_entity_poly.entity_id
_entity_poly.type
_entity_poly.pdbx_seq_one_letter_code
_entity_poly.pdbx_strand_id
1 'polypeptide(L)'
;MTGAICISVLFHFNATISAQELTAQAVVDSIDRGREFLVKQQNEDGSWPTRGGSHVVGVSCLALMAIINSGMTAEDEPVQRGLKYLRSLRPPEPRGTYQTGLMIMALAAAKDGKRDHTLIQSLVLQLENSQVKTGPDAGGWGYGPGMAIGGGGSADRSNSQYAVLALRDAVHAGVPVSISTWKLIKQYWSTQQSADGGWGYQSKVGASRGSMTVAGIATMVIVNSMLGDELEINPDGTPNCCVNQDDDESIERAIRWMAEHFSVGSNPGVNSWLLYYLYGLERAGRLSGTRFFGKHDWYREGAAFLTERQSVRDGSWKGAGQESDPVLGTSFVLLFLSKGLAPVLINKLEYNSDAQANQKPDTLPNWNHHQNDILNLTDALSGRPDWPKLLTWQTVNLDLAIQGAGVSVLRQAPVLFISGQDHPEFDEKEVAHLKQYVEQGGFIFAVDNCNGAGFDRGFRELIKKMYPQGEVQLKRLTAEHPVFRCEYLLDAESVELYGVDVGCRTSIIYCPDDLACLWDKWMRFPSKDRSVKATSMITRAIRIGSNVIAYATGREPPNKLDQEELANKEGMQNQIERGFLQIAKIRHTGTWDAAPRALGNLLKALNQKAGMIASTKTPSLPASDPNLMQYPLIYMHGRSQFSLSKSEQANIRQALENGAVLFADACCGSQPFDQSFRQMIREMFPTRELKRIPIDHPLFSEQTGYDVRRVRRRQMEVDDVNQPLKAQTVVVEPLLEGIEIDGHLAVIYSKYDISCALEQQASVACAGYVPQDAVNLALNIVRYALLQDIAFKNKVQGIKVD
;
A
#
# COMPACT_ATOMS: atom_id res chain seq x y z
N MET A 1 6.15 66.93 41.12
CA MET A 1 5.17 65.88 40.73
C MET A 1 4.57 66.29 39.40
N THR A 2 5.10 65.73 38.31
CA THR A 2 4.58 65.90 36.96
C THR A 2 5.11 64.73 36.15
N GLY A 3 4.19 63.94 35.62
CA GLY A 3 4.49 62.74 34.85
C GLY A 3 5.03 63.06 33.46
N ALA A 4 5.86 62.16 32.97
CA ALA A 4 6.21 62.03 31.57
C ALA A 4 6.08 60.55 31.20
N ILE A 5 5.23 60.29 30.21
CA ILE A 5 4.99 59.00 29.59
C ILE A 5 6.18 58.69 28.68
N CYS A 6 6.83 57.53 28.87
CA CYS A 6 7.74 56.94 27.90
C CYS A 6 7.20 55.56 27.52
N ILE A 7 6.80 55.45 26.25
CA ILE A 7 6.30 54.24 25.59
C ILE A 7 7.49 53.30 25.41
N SER A 8 7.42 52.11 26.03
CA SER A 8 8.36 51.02 25.81
C SER A 8 7.74 50.05 24.79
N VAL A 9 8.31 50.01 23.58
CA VAL A 9 7.91 49.07 22.52
C VAL A 9 8.43 47.68 22.89
N LEU A 10 7.52 46.78 23.29
CA LEU A 10 7.77 45.36 23.47
C LEU A 10 7.74 44.68 22.10
N PHE A 11 8.91 44.33 21.55
CA PHE A 11 9.01 43.40 20.43
C PHE A 11 8.49 42.02 20.88
N HIS A 12 7.27 41.68 20.47
CA HIS A 12 6.79 40.31 20.50
C HIS A 12 7.47 39.53 19.37
N PHE A 13 8.47 38.73 19.71
CA PHE A 13 8.89 37.63 18.83
C PHE A 13 7.76 36.59 18.83
N ASN A 14 6.81 36.75 17.90
CA ASN A 14 5.98 35.64 17.45
C ASN A 14 6.87 34.71 16.63
N ALA A 15 7.61 33.83 17.32
CA ALA A 15 8.09 32.63 16.68
C ALA A 15 6.87 31.72 16.49
N THR A 16 6.21 31.85 15.34
CA THR A 16 5.42 30.74 14.80
C THR A 16 6.36 29.55 14.68
N ILE A 17 6.29 28.63 15.64
CA ILE A 17 6.86 27.30 15.49
C ILE A 17 6.12 26.69 14.31
N SER A 18 6.73 26.76 13.13
CA SER A 18 6.40 25.87 12.04
C SER A 18 6.69 24.47 12.58
N ALA A 19 5.64 23.73 12.93
CA ALA A 19 5.75 22.30 13.10
C ALA A 19 6.31 21.77 11.77
N GLN A 20 7.57 21.31 11.81
CA GLN A 20 8.19 20.71 10.65
C GLN A 20 7.32 19.52 10.26
N GLU A 21 6.74 19.57 9.07
CA GLU A 21 5.82 18.52 8.62
C GLU A 21 6.58 17.18 8.58
N LEU A 22 6.12 16.17 9.33
CA LEU A 22 6.76 14.86 9.36
C LEU A 22 6.82 14.29 7.95
N THR A 23 8.03 14.14 7.40
CA THR A 23 8.23 13.56 6.07
C THR A 23 8.43 12.06 6.17
N ALA A 24 8.02 11.36 5.12
CA ALA A 24 8.30 9.95 4.94
C ALA A 24 9.80 9.61 5.10
N GLN A 25 10.66 10.42 4.48
CA GLN A 25 12.12 10.27 4.58
C GLN A 25 12.63 10.40 6.02
N ALA A 26 12.11 11.35 6.80
CA ALA A 26 12.51 11.51 8.21
C ALA A 26 12.20 10.27 9.05
N VAL A 27 11.10 9.57 8.75
CA VAL A 27 10.76 8.30 9.41
C VAL A 27 11.73 7.19 9.00
N VAL A 28 12.07 7.08 7.71
CA VAL A 28 13.05 6.09 7.22
C VAL A 28 14.42 6.32 7.85
N ASP A 29 14.92 7.56 7.84
CA ASP A 29 16.21 7.91 8.43
C ASP A 29 16.23 7.60 9.94
N SER A 30 15.10 7.79 10.61
CA SER A 30 14.93 7.46 12.02
C SER A 30 14.99 5.94 12.27
N ILE A 31 14.27 5.15 11.45
CA ILE A 31 14.33 3.69 11.47
C ILE A 31 15.76 3.19 11.24
N ASP A 32 16.46 3.74 10.24
CA ASP A 32 17.82 3.34 9.90
C ASP A 32 18.79 3.58 11.06
N ARG A 33 18.76 4.76 11.68
CA ARG A 33 19.57 5.06 12.89
C ARG A 33 19.27 4.12 14.05
N GLY A 34 17.99 3.81 14.28
CA GLY A 34 17.57 2.86 15.31
C GLY A 34 18.06 1.43 15.06
N ARG A 35 17.97 0.98 13.80
CA ARG A 35 18.46 -0.33 13.37
C ARG A 35 19.97 -0.42 13.55
N GLU A 36 20.71 0.59 13.12
CA GLU A 36 22.17 0.66 13.32
C GLU A 36 22.56 0.61 14.80
N PHE A 37 21.80 1.29 15.66
CA PHE A 37 22.00 1.21 17.10
C PHE A 37 21.90 -0.24 17.59
N LEU A 38 20.81 -0.95 17.25
CA LEU A 38 20.63 -2.35 17.68
C LEU A 38 21.74 -3.25 17.15
N VAL A 39 22.12 -3.12 15.88
CA VAL A 39 23.23 -3.91 15.30
C VAL A 39 24.53 -3.69 16.07
N LYS A 40 24.84 -2.44 16.45
CA LYS A 40 26.04 -2.11 17.25
C LYS A 40 25.99 -2.66 18.68
N GLN A 41 24.81 -2.89 19.25
CA GLN A 41 24.67 -3.46 20.60
C GLN A 41 24.73 -4.99 20.63
N GLN A 42 24.69 -5.68 19.48
CA GLN A 42 24.62 -7.14 19.46
C GLN A 42 25.96 -7.78 19.91
N ASN A 43 25.90 -8.68 20.88
CA ASN A 43 27.06 -9.42 21.40
C ASN A 43 27.60 -10.44 20.39
N GLU A 44 28.84 -10.88 20.54
CA GLU A 44 29.48 -11.86 19.64
C GLU A 44 28.69 -13.18 19.52
N ASP A 45 28.05 -13.62 20.61
CA ASP A 45 27.22 -14.83 20.64
C ASP A 45 25.89 -14.68 19.88
N GLY A 46 25.54 -13.46 19.48
CA GLY A 46 24.32 -13.10 18.76
C GLY A 46 23.18 -12.57 19.62
N SER A 47 23.33 -12.58 20.95
CA SER A 47 22.37 -12.01 21.89
C SER A 47 22.45 -10.48 21.95
N TRP A 48 21.45 -9.85 22.58
CA TRP A 48 21.50 -8.43 22.94
C TRP A 48 21.57 -8.23 24.45
N PRO A 49 22.37 -7.27 24.92
CA PRO A 49 22.48 -6.98 26.35
C PRO A 49 21.20 -6.37 26.90
N THR A 50 21.00 -6.53 28.20
CA THR A 50 19.91 -5.91 28.94
C THR A 50 20.40 -5.37 30.27
N ARG A 51 19.78 -4.29 30.74
CA ARG A 51 20.10 -3.65 32.00
C ARG A 51 19.83 -4.60 33.17
N GLY A 52 20.89 -5.02 33.86
CA GLY A 52 20.81 -5.94 35.01
C GLY A 52 20.84 -7.42 34.65
N GLY A 53 20.98 -7.78 33.37
CA GLY A 53 21.23 -9.17 32.92
C GLY A 53 20.04 -10.14 33.01
N SER A 54 18.83 -9.66 33.32
CA SER A 54 17.60 -10.48 33.35
C SER A 54 16.84 -10.42 32.02
N HIS A 55 16.16 -11.51 31.65
CA HIS A 55 15.33 -11.58 30.43
C HIS A 55 16.07 -11.37 29.09
N VAL A 56 17.38 -11.64 29.04
CA VAL A 56 18.24 -11.53 27.83
C VAL A 56 17.60 -12.18 26.60
N VAL A 57 17.01 -13.37 26.74
CA VAL A 57 16.34 -14.08 25.65
C VAL A 57 15.19 -13.25 25.06
N GLY A 58 14.31 -12.72 25.91
CA GLY A 58 13.16 -11.92 25.47
C GLY A 58 13.59 -10.62 24.77
N VAL A 59 14.56 -9.91 25.34
CA VAL A 59 15.12 -8.68 24.74
C VAL A 59 15.80 -8.98 23.40
N SER A 60 16.55 -10.09 23.33
CA SER A 60 17.19 -10.53 22.08
C SER A 60 16.16 -10.86 21.00
N CYS A 61 15.05 -11.52 21.36
CA CYS A 61 13.95 -11.76 20.42
C CYS A 61 13.31 -10.45 19.92
N LEU A 62 13.08 -9.48 20.81
CA LEU A 62 12.55 -8.16 20.42
C LEU A 62 13.51 -7.41 19.49
N ALA A 63 14.80 -7.39 19.80
CA ALA A 63 15.82 -6.74 18.98
C ALA A 63 15.95 -7.41 17.61
N LEU A 64 15.96 -8.75 17.57
CA LEU A 64 15.99 -9.51 16.32
C LEU A 64 14.76 -9.23 15.46
N MET A 65 13.56 -9.26 16.05
CA MET A 65 12.34 -8.88 15.32
C MET A 65 12.39 -7.44 14.84
N ALA A 66 12.89 -6.50 15.65
CA ALA A 66 12.97 -5.09 15.28
C ALA A 66 13.85 -4.89 14.04
N ILE A 67 15.07 -5.45 14.01
CA ILE A 67 15.97 -5.30 12.86
C ILE A 67 15.42 -5.97 11.59
N ILE A 68 14.72 -7.11 11.73
CA ILE A 68 14.04 -7.78 10.61
C ILE A 68 12.90 -6.92 10.05
N ASN A 69 12.03 -6.39 10.93
CA ASN A 69 10.92 -5.54 10.50
C ASN A 69 11.40 -4.20 9.93
N SER A 70 12.61 -3.75 10.31
CA SER A 70 13.28 -2.58 9.76
C SER A 70 14.10 -2.88 8.49
N GLY A 71 13.80 -3.97 7.78
CA GLY A 71 14.30 -4.23 6.42
C GLY A 71 15.37 -5.30 6.28
N MET A 72 15.92 -5.84 7.39
CA MET A 72 16.90 -6.92 7.33
C MET A 72 16.24 -8.29 7.07
N THR A 73 17.00 -9.21 6.50
CA THR A 73 16.52 -10.55 6.12
C THR A 73 17.36 -11.65 6.76
N ALA A 74 16.94 -12.91 6.61
CA ALA A 74 17.68 -14.06 7.17
C ALA A 74 19.10 -14.22 6.57
N GLU A 75 19.37 -13.55 5.45
CA GLU A 75 20.66 -13.51 4.77
C GLU A 75 21.65 -12.52 5.41
N ASP A 76 21.17 -11.55 6.18
CA ASP A 76 22.03 -10.55 6.81
C ASP A 76 22.75 -11.09 8.06
N GLU A 77 24.04 -10.76 8.20
CA GLU A 77 24.91 -11.29 9.26
C GLU A 77 24.36 -11.09 10.69
N PRO A 78 23.85 -9.91 11.09
CA PRO A 78 23.29 -9.71 12.43
C PRO A 78 22.06 -10.59 12.71
N VAL A 79 21.23 -10.82 11.68
CA VAL A 79 20.06 -11.69 11.78
C VAL A 79 20.49 -13.15 11.92
N GLN A 80 21.48 -13.59 11.14
CA GLN A 80 22.03 -14.95 11.24
C GLN A 80 22.61 -15.24 12.62
N ARG A 81 23.32 -14.29 13.22
CA ARG A 81 23.84 -14.40 14.59
C ARG A 81 22.73 -14.47 15.62
N GLY A 82 21.72 -13.61 15.52
CA GLY A 82 20.55 -13.65 16.42
C GLY A 82 19.82 -14.99 16.35
N LEU A 83 19.59 -15.50 15.14
CA LEU A 83 18.98 -16.82 14.94
C LEU A 83 19.85 -17.95 15.48
N LYS A 84 21.18 -17.88 15.29
CA LYS A 84 22.13 -18.84 15.86
C LYS A 84 22.04 -18.87 17.39
N TYR A 85 22.00 -17.71 18.03
CA TYR A 85 21.80 -17.61 19.48
C TYR A 85 20.50 -18.31 19.91
N LEU A 86 19.36 -17.95 19.31
CA LEU A 86 18.06 -18.53 19.66
C LEU A 86 18.02 -20.06 19.46
N ARG A 87 18.59 -20.58 18.37
CA ARG A 87 18.67 -22.02 18.07
C ARG A 87 19.63 -22.78 19.01
N SER A 88 20.57 -22.07 19.65
CA SER A 88 21.52 -22.66 20.60
C SER A 88 20.95 -22.83 22.01
N LEU A 89 19.85 -22.15 22.33
CA LEU A 89 19.20 -22.23 23.65
C LEU A 89 18.78 -23.67 23.97
N ARG A 90 18.84 -24.01 25.26
CA ARG A 90 18.50 -25.32 25.80
C ARG A 90 17.62 -25.14 27.04
N PRO A 91 16.78 -26.13 27.38
CA PRO A 91 16.00 -26.10 28.61
C PRO A 91 16.88 -25.77 29.83
N PRO A 92 16.43 -24.89 30.75
CA PRO A 92 15.05 -24.38 30.86
C PRO A 92 14.69 -23.17 29.99
N GLU A 93 15.57 -22.71 29.07
CA GLU A 93 15.25 -21.60 28.16
C GLU A 93 14.48 -22.07 26.91
N PRO A 94 13.57 -21.23 26.37
CA PRO A 94 13.09 -19.96 26.92
C PRO A 94 12.16 -20.16 28.13
N ARG A 95 12.19 -19.23 29.10
CA ARG A 95 11.37 -19.28 30.32
C ARG A 95 10.11 -18.41 30.25
N GLY A 96 8.98 -19.02 30.60
CA GLY A 96 7.70 -18.35 30.76
C GLY A 96 7.09 -17.87 29.45
N THR A 97 5.82 -17.47 29.51
CA THR A 97 5.00 -17.13 28.34
C THR A 97 5.64 -16.05 27.46
N TYR A 98 6.22 -15.01 28.06
CA TYR A 98 6.88 -13.93 27.30
C TYR A 98 8.02 -14.42 26.42
N GLN A 99 9.00 -15.13 26.98
CA GLN A 99 10.16 -15.51 26.19
C GLN A 99 9.80 -16.59 25.17
N THR A 100 8.96 -17.55 25.54
CA THR A 100 8.44 -18.56 24.61
C THR A 100 7.70 -17.90 23.45
N GLY A 101 6.80 -16.96 23.73
CA GLY A 101 6.04 -16.25 22.72
C GLY A 101 6.92 -15.37 21.82
N LEU A 102 7.81 -14.56 22.42
CA LEU A 102 8.75 -13.72 21.69
C LEU A 102 9.71 -14.54 20.80
N MET A 103 10.15 -15.71 21.27
CA MET A 103 11.01 -16.60 20.49
C MET A 103 10.28 -17.19 19.28
N ILE A 104 9.02 -17.59 19.43
CA ILE A 104 8.18 -18.02 18.29
C ILE A 104 8.08 -16.90 17.26
N MET A 105 7.70 -15.69 17.68
CA MET A 105 7.54 -14.55 16.77
C MET A 105 8.86 -14.17 16.08
N ALA A 106 9.98 -14.23 16.79
CA ALA A 106 11.29 -13.93 16.21
C ALA A 106 11.74 -14.95 15.15
N LEU A 107 11.53 -16.24 15.41
CA LEU A 107 11.81 -17.31 14.44
C LEU A 107 10.86 -17.22 13.23
N ALA A 108 9.59 -16.93 13.45
CA ALA A 108 8.61 -16.74 12.37
C ALA A 108 8.92 -15.51 11.50
N ALA A 109 9.34 -14.39 12.12
CA ALA A 109 9.67 -13.15 11.43
C ALA A 109 10.85 -13.32 10.45
N ALA A 110 11.81 -14.20 10.77
CA ALA A 110 12.98 -14.46 9.92
C ALA A 110 12.62 -15.09 8.56
N LYS A 111 11.50 -15.82 8.46
CA LYS A 111 11.07 -16.49 7.22
C LYS A 111 12.16 -17.37 6.58
N ASP A 112 13.00 -18.03 7.40
CA ASP A 112 14.10 -18.92 6.99
C ASP A 112 13.57 -20.32 6.57
N GLY A 113 12.60 -20.32 5.66
CA GLY A 113 11.92 -21.53 5.16
C GLY A 113 11.29 -22.37 6.28
N LYS A 114 11.44 -23.70 6.19
CA LYS A 114 10.95 -24.66 7.19
C LYS A 114 11.97 -24.97 8.30
N ARG A 115 13.10 -24.27 8.35
CA ARG A 115 14.24 -24.62 9.22
C ARG A 115 13.86 -24.63 10.69
N ASP A 116 13.07 -23.65 11.12
CA ASP A 116 12.66 -23.50 12.52
C ASP A 116 11.31 -24.16 12.84
N HIS A 117 10.69 -24.85 11.87
CA HIS A 117 9.32 -25.35 12.00
C HIS A 117 9.15 -26.30 13.19
N THR A 118 10.07 -27.25 13.40
CA THR A 118 10.03 -28.18 14.54
C THR A 118 10.24 -27.46 15.88
N LEU A 119 11.12 -26.45 15.91
CA LEU A 119 11.37 -25.66 17.11
C LEU A 119 10.13 -24.83 17.46
N ILE A 120 9.54 -24.12 16.49
CA ILE A 120 8.28 -23.38 16.66
C ILE A 120 7.17 -24.32 17.14
N GLN A 121 7.01 -25.49 16.54
CA GLN A 121 6.01 -26.48 16.98
C GLN A 121 6.21 -26.90 18.43
N SER A 122 7.45 -27.12 18.88
CA SER A 122 7.73 -27.47 20.28
C SER A 122 7.37 -26.33 21.25
N LEU A 123 7.63 -25.08 20.87
CA LEU A 123 7.29 -23.89 21.67
C LEU A 123 5.77 -23.63 21.68
N VAL A 124 5.07 -23.89 20.57
CA VAL A 124 3.59 -23.86 20.52
C VAL A 124 3.00 -24.84 21.52
N LEU A 125 3.47 -26.10 21.53
CA LEU A 125 2.99 -27.10 22.49
C LEU A 125 3.25 -26.67 23.94
N GLN A 126 4.36 -25.98 24.21
CA GLN A 126 4.62 -25.42 25.54
C GLN A 126 3.58 -24.34 25.93
N LEU A 127 3.22 -23.45 25.01
CA LEU A 127 2.17 -22.45 25.26
C LEU A 127 0.79 -23.11 25.45
N GLU A 128 0.43 -24.07 24.61
CA GLU A 128 -0.86 -24.76 24.72
C GLU A 128 -1.02 -25.53 26.02
N ASN A 129 0.06 -26.18 26.48
CA ASN A 129 0.08 -26.93 27.73
C ASN A 129 0.06 -26.03 28.97
N SER A 130 0.54 -24.78 28.86
CA SER A 130 0.57 -23.82 29.98
C SER A 130 -0.63 -22.89 30.05
N GLN A 131 -1.50 -22.89 29.04
CA GLN A 131 -2.75 -22.13 29.06
C GLN A 131 -3.62 -22.59 30.24
N VAL A 132 -4.19 -21.64 30.97
CA VAL A 132 -5.17 -21.96 32.02
C VAL A 132 -6.39 -22.60 31.38
N LYS A 133 -6.79 -23.80 31.83
CA LYS A 133 -7.87 -24.57 31.19
C LYS A 133 -9.22 -24.47 31.92
N THR A 134 -9.25 -24.03 33.17
CA THR A 134 -10.45 -24.02 34.02
C THR A 134 -10.52 -22.75 34.88
N GLY A 135 -11.73 -22.45 35.36
CA GLY A 135 -11.98 -21.27 36.20
C GLY A 135 -12.15 -19.97 35.41
N PRO A 136 -12.24 -18.83 36.11
CA PRO A 136 -12.50 -17.51 35.49
C PRO A 136 -11.37 -17.02 34.58
N ASP A 137 -10.16 -17.57 34.76
CA ASP A 137 -8.97 -17.26 33.97
C ASP A 137 -8.76 -18.26 32.81
N ALA A 138 -9.68 -19.19 32.58
CA ALA A 138 -9.59 -20.17 31.50
C ALA A 138 -9.43 -19.47 30.15
N GLY A 139 -8.36 -19.82 29.44
CA GLY A 139 -7.96 -19.20 28.17
C GLY A 139 -6.81 -18.21 28.26
N GLY A 140 -6.48 -17.73 29.46
CA GLY A 140 -5.35 -16.84 29.69
C GLY A 140 -4.04 -17.56 30.04
N TRP A 141 -2.97 -16.75 30.12
CA TRP A 141 -1.64 -17.13 30.59
C TRP A 141 -1.18 -16.16 31.67
N GLY A 142 -0.31 -16.63 32.56
CA GLY A 142 0.39 -15.80 33.54
C GLY A 142 1.90 -16.09 33.53
N TYR A 143 2.60 -15.56 34.53
CA TYR A 143 4.06 -15.73 34.69
C TYR A 143 4.49 -17.13 35.19
N GLY A 144 3.55 -17.94 35.70
CA GLY A 144 3.81 -19.26 36.32
C GLY A 144 4.47 -19.18 37.71
N PRO A 145 4.58 -20.30 38.47
CA PRO A 145 5.37 -20.33 39.70
C PRO A 145 6.86 -20.33 39.34
N GLY A 146 7.62 -19.42 39.95
CA GLY A 146 9.09 -19.44 39.88
C GLY A 146 9.69 -19.32 38.47
N MET A 147 8.96 -18.80 37.48
CA MET A 147 9.35 -18.73 36.05
C MET A 147 9.49 -20.11 35.36
N ALA A 148 8.72 -21.12 35.78
CA ALA A 148 8.46 -22.32 34.97
C ALA A 148 7.14 -22.15 34.18
N ILE A 149 7.12 -22.72 32.96
CA ILE A 149 5.97 -22.69 32.03
C ILE A 149 4.78 -23.43 32.66
N GLY A 150 3.70 -22.69 32.96
CA GLY A 150 2.41 -23.23 33.40
C GLY A 150 2.34 -23.61 34.89
N GLY A 151 1.26 -23.15 35.55
CA GLY A 151 0.74 -23.81 36.74
C GLY A 151 1.07 -23.17 38.10
N GLY A 152 0.59 -21.94 38.35
CA GLY A 152 0.47 -21.36 39.70
C GLY A 152 0.56 -19.84 39.73
N GLY A 153 -0.52 -19.17 39.32
CA GLY A 153 -0.72 -17.72 39.31
C GLY A 153 -1.93 -17.36 38.46
N SER A 154 -2.67 -16.31 38.80
CA SER A 154 -3.81 -15.81 38.00
C SER A 154 -3.34 -15.35 36.62
N ALA A 155 -4.13 -15.60 35.58
CA ALA A 155 -3.80 -15.14 34.23
C ALA A 155 -3.81 -13.61 34.16
N ASP A 156 -3.02 -13.05 33.25
CA ASP A 156 -3.04 -11.62 32.93
C ASP A 156 -3.04 -11.38 31.43
N ARG A 157 -3.54 -10.21 31.01
CA ARG A 157 -3.72 -9.88 29.60
C ARG A 157 -2.42 -9.47 28.88
N SER A 158 -1.35 -9.27 29.63
CA SER A 158 -0.04 -8.96 29.08
C SER A 158 0.71 -10.23 28.67
N ASN A 159 0.72 -11.27 29.51
CA ASN A 159 1.18 -12.60 29.09
C ASN A 159 0.29 -13.18 27.99
N SER A 160 -1.03 -13.08 28.17
CA SER A 160 -1.99 -13.70 27.25
C SER A 160 -1.89 -13.13 25.83
N GLN A 161 -1.71 -11.82 25.65
CA GLN A 161 -1.56 -11.26 24.31
C GLN A 161 -0.27 -11.74 23.61
N TYR A 162 0.84 -11.90 24.34
CA TYR A 162 2.09 -12.39 23.74
C TYR A 162 1.97 -13.86 23.33
N ALA A 163 1.25 -14.67 24.12
CA ALA A 163 0.89 -16.02 23.70
C ALA A 163 0.05 -16.00 22.41
N VAL A 164 -0.99 -15.16 22.34
CA VAL A 164 -1.86 -15.05 21.15
C VAL A 164 -1.10 -14.59 19.91
N LEU A 165 -0.28 -13.54 20.02
CA LEU A 165 0.55 -13.05 18.91
C LEU A 165 1.53 -14.13 18.43
N ALA A 166 2.13 -14.88 19.36
CA ALA A 166 3.02 -15.98 19.03
C ALA A 166 2.32 -17.14 18.35
N LEU A 167 1.15 -17.56 18.86
CA LEU A 167 0.34 -18.62 18.25
C LEU A 167 -0.10 -18.22 16.83
N ARG A 168 -0.48 -16.95 16.63
CA ARG A 168 -0.76 -16.40 15.30
C ARG A 168 0.45 -16.53 14.39
N ASP A 169 1.61 -16.03 14.80
CA ASP A 169 2.81 -16.03 13.95
C ASP A 169 3.31 -17.45 13.67
N ALA A 170 3.12 -18.39 14.60
CA ALA A 170 3.34 -19.82 14.36
C ALA A 170 2.43 -20.37 13.26
N VAL A 171 1.14 -20.03 13.28
CA VAL A 171 0.19 -20.37 12.21
C VAL A 171 0.67 -19.80 10.88
N HIS A 172 1.08 -18.53 10.81
CA HIS A 172 1.63 -17.97 9.56
C HIS A 172 2.96 -18.61 9.12
N ALA A 173 3.76 -19.14 10.05
CA ALA A 173 4.95 -19.97 9.78
C ALA A 173 4.63 -21.44 9.43
N GLY A 174 3.34 -21.78 9.33
CA GLY A 174 2.83 -23.08 8.92
C GLY A 174 2.62 -24.10 10.03
N VAL A 175 2.79 -23.69 11.29
CA VAL A 175 2.66 -24.55 12.48
C VAL A 175 1.22 -24.46 13.01
N PRO A 176 0.42 -25.54 12.99
CA PRO A 176 -0.96 -25.49 13.45
C PRO A 176 -1.05 -25.32 14.98
N VAL A 177 -2.16 -24.71 15.41
CA VAL A 177 -2.53 -24.51 16.82
C VAL A 177 -3.90 -25.13 17.05
N SER A 178 -4.13 -25.73 18.21
CA SER A 178 -5.39 -26.39 18.57
C SER A 178 -6.57 -25.42 18.58
N ILE A 179 -7.68 -25.83 17.95
CA ILE A 179 -8.95 -25.09 17.98
C ILE A 179 -9.44 -24.88 19.42
N SER A 180 -9.21 -25.85 20.31
CA SER A 180 -9.57 -25.71 21.73
C SER A 180 -8.83 -24.56 22.42
N THR A 181 -7.57 -24.31 22.06
CA THR A 181 -6.77 -23.19 22.55
C THR A 181 -7.42 -21.87 22.12
N TRP A 182 -7.80 -21.74 20.85
CA TRP A 182 -8.47 -20.55 20.31
C TRP A 182 -9.85 -20.30 20.93
N LYS A 183 -10.67 -21.35 21.11
CA LYS A 183 -11.98 -21.26 21.78
C LYS A 183 -11.86 -20.72 23.21
N LEU A 184 -10.87 -21.21 23.96
CA LEU A 184 -10.61 -20.71 25.31
C LEU A 184 -10.12 -19.25 25.29
N ILE A 185 -9.28 -18.85 24.33
CA ILE A 185 -8.87 -17.43 24.19
C ILE A 185 -10.11 -16.56 23.95
N LYS A 186 -11.01 -16.92 23.02
CA LYS A 186 -12.24 -16.16 22.75
C LYS A 186 -13.04 -15.97 24.03
N GLN A 187 -13.30 -17.07 24.73
CA GLN A 187 -14.03 -17.05 26.00
C GLN A 187 -13.36 -16.12 27.04
N TYR A 188 -12.05 -16.21 27.23
CA TYR A 188 -11.32 -15.37 28.18
C TYR A 188 -11.49 -13.88 27.87
N TRP A 189 -11.23 -13.47 26.63
CA TRP A 189 -11.22 -12.05 26.28
C TRP A 189 -12.63 -11.44 26.20
N SER A 190 -13.62 -12.16 25.67
CA SER A 190 -15.02 -11.69 25.61
C SER A 190 -15.62 -11.57 27.02
N THR A 191 -15.33 -12.49 27.95
CA THR A 191 -15.91 -12.44 29.31
C THR A 191 -15.23 -11.42 30.22
N GLN A 192 -13.99 -11.01 29.92
CA GLN A 192 -13.17 -10.13 30.75
C GLN A 192 -13.14 -8.66 30.28
N GLN A 193 -13.88 -8.31 29.22
CA GLN A 193 -14.01 -6.91 28.79
C GLN A 193 -14.79 -6.09 29.81
N SER A 194 -14.31 -4.89 30.12
CA SER A 194 -14.93 -3.99 31.10
C SER A 194 -16.20 -3.35 30.54
N ALA A 195 -17.05 -2.81 31.42
CA ALA A 195 -18.31 -2.18 31.04
C ALA A 195 -18.12 -0.93 30.16
N ASP A 196 -16.98 -0.25 30.28
CA ASP A 196 -16.59 0.90 29.45
C ASP A 196 -16.09 0.50 28.05
N GLY A 197 -15.95 -0.79 27.76
CA GLY A 197 -15.47 -1.29 26.47
C GLY A 197 -13.96 -1.54 26.41
N GLY A 198 -13.21 -1.12 27.43
CA GLY A 198 -11.77 -1.39 27.52
C GLY A 198 -11.44 -2.68 28.28
N TRP A 199 -10.15 -2.90 28.51
CA TRP A 199 -9.64 -4.01 29.32
C TRP A 199 -8.66 -3.50 30.40
N GLY A 200 -8.80 -3.96 31.66
CA GLY A 200 -7.95 -3.61 32.83
C GLY A 200 -6.53 -4.21 32.82
N TYR A 201 -6.03 -4.96 33.82
CA TYR A 201 -4.82 -5.81 33.67
C TYR A 201 -5.06 -7.33 33.86
N GLN A 202 -5.75 -7.72 34.94
CA GLN A 202 -5.98 -9.14 35.31
C GLN A 202 -7.46 -9.50 35.39
N SER A 203 -8.28 -8.70 36.07
CA SER A 203 -9.71 -8.97 36.21
C SER A 203 -10.58 -7.95 35.46
N LYS A 204 -11.87 -8.25 35.36
CA LYS A 204 -12.95 -7.31 34.99
C LYS A 204 -13.12 -6.17 36.00
N VAL A 205 -12.51 -6.28 37.19
CA VAL A 205 -12.60 -5.33 38.30
C VAL A 205 -11.32 -4.48 38.34
N GLY A 206 -11.35 -3.34 37.64
CA GLY A 206 -10.24 -2.40 37.58
C GLY A 206 -10.41 -1.45 36.39
N ALA A 207 -9.76 -0.29 36.44
CA ALA A 207 -9.83 0.67 35.34
C ALA A 207 -9.18 0.11 34.07
N SER A 208 -9.85 0.29 32.94
CA SER A 208 -9.32 -0.01 31.61
C SER A 208 -8.02 0.74 31.33
N ARG A 209 -7.11 0.12 30.58
CA ARG A 209 -5.80 0.68 30.25
C ARG A 209 -5.55 0.61 28.75
N GLY A 210 -4.93 1.64 28.17
CA GLY A 210 -4.64 1.69 26.73
C GLY A 210 -3.87 0.47 26.25
N SER A 211 -2.75 0.13 26.90
CA SER A 211 -1.95 -1.08 26.61
C SER A 211 -2.74 -2.39 26.57
N MET A 212 -3.78 -2.54 27.39
CA MET A 212 -4.55 -3.76 27.48
C MET A 212 -5.78 -3.72 26.58
N THR A 213 -6.32 -2.53 26.31
CA THR A 213 -7.38 -2.34 25.31
C THR A 213 -6.87 -2.60 23.90
N VAL A 214 -5.71 -2.05 23.52
CA VAL A 214 -5.10 -2.34 22.20
C VAL A 214 -4.74 -3.83 22.05
N ALA A 215 -4.33 -4.47 23.14
CA ALA A 215 -4.12 -5.91 23.16
C ALA A 215 -5.41 -6.72 22.97
N GLY A 216 -6.52 -6.26 23.55
CA GLY A 216 -7.85 -6.85 23.37
C GLY A 216 -8.32 -6.76 21.93
N ILE A 217 -8.20 -5.58 21.31
CA ILE A 217 -8.52 -5.38 19.88
C ILE A 217 -7.72 -6.37 19.02
N ALA A 218 -6.39 -6.39 19.17
CA ALA A 218 -5.54 -7.28 18.41
C ALA A 218 -5.90 -8.76 18.64
N THR A 219 -6.15 -9.15 19.89
CA THR A 219 -6.49 -10.55 20.24
C THR A 219 -7.81 -10.98 19.63
N MET A 220 -8.85 -10.18 19.74
CA MET A 220 -10.18 -10.54 19.24
C MET A 220 -10.19 -10.65 17.72
N VAL A 221 -9.52 -9.74 17.01
CA VAL A 221 -9.33 -9.83 15.56
C VAL A 221 -8.64 -11.14 15.16
N ILE A 222 -7.56 -11.49 15.86
CA ILE A 222 -6.82 -12.73 15.59
C ILE A 222 -7.72 -13.96 15.82
N VAL A 223 -8.39 -14.01 16.97
CA VAL A 223 -9.16 -15.17 17.37
C VAL A 223 -10.38 -15.39 16.46
N ASN A 224 -11.06 -14.32 16.04
CA ASN A 224 -12.15 -14.41 15.08
C ASN A 224 -11.66 -14.99 13.75
N SER A 225 -10.51 -14.53 13.23
CA SER A 225 -9.88 -15.12 12.03
C SER A 225 -9.49 -16.59 12.20
N MET A 226 -9.06 -17.01 13.39
CA MET A 226 -8.66 -18.40 13.68
C MET A 226 -9.83 -19.36 13.94
N LEU A 227 -11.05 -18.86 14.16
CA LEU A 227 -12.24 -19.66 14.50
C LEU A 227 -13.35 -19.64 13.43
N GLY A 228 -13.14 -19.01 12.26
CA GLY A 228 -14.18 -18.78 11.25
C GLY A 228 -15.02 -20.02 10.89
N ASP A 229 -14.40 -21.19 10.69
CA ASP A 229 -15.14 -22.41 10.31
C ASP A 229 -16.19 -22.89 11.30
N GLU A 230 -15.96 -22.68 12.59
CA GLU A 230 -16.87 -23.11 13.65
C GLU A 230 -18.05 -22.16 13.80
N LEU A 231 -17.89 -20.91 13.36
CA LEU A 231 -18.85 -19.83 13.59
C LEU A 231 -19.66 -19.50 12.32
N GLU A 232 -19.20 -19.91 11.14
CA GLU A 232 -19.61 -19.26 9.89
C GLU A 232 -19.93 -20.23 8.74
N ILE A 233 -20.02 -21.53 9.01
CA ILE A 233 -20.47 -22.54 8.03
C ILE A 233 -21.81 -23.12 8.48
N ASN A 234 -22.81 -23.10 7.59
CA ASN A 234 -24.13 -23.67 7.82
C ASN A 234 -24.06 -25.21 7.94
N PRO A 235 -25.05 -25.85 8.60
CA PRO A 235 -25.13 -27.31 8.69
C PRO A 235 -25.15 -28.04 7.34
N ASP A 236 -25.61 -27.37 6.27
CA ASP A 236 -25.61 -27.90 4.90
C ASP A 236 -24.25 -27.78 4.18
N GLY A 237 -23.24 -27.26 4.88
CA GLY A 237 -21.88 -27.08 4.38
C GLY A 237 -21.70 -25.87 3.48
N THR A 238 -22.63 -24.92 3.44
CA THR A 238 -22.48 -23.62 2.75
C THR A 238 -21.99 -22.50 3.69
N PRO A 239 -21.26 -21.49 3.19
CA PRO A 239 -20.89 -20.32 3.99
C PRO A 239 -22.11 -19.53 4.47
N ASN A 240 -22.10 -19.09 5.72
CA ASN A 240 -23.10 -18.21 6.29
C ASN A 240 -22.75 -16.74 5.98
N CYS A 241 -23.39 -16.17 4.96
CA CYS A 241 -23.11 -14.81 4.48
C CYS A 241 -24.06 -13.74 5.01
N CYS A 242 -25.34 -14.07 5.23
CA CYS A 242 -26.40 -13.07 5.31
C CYS A 242 -27.33 -13.25 6.50
N VAL A 243 -26.85 -13.98 7.51
CA VAL A 243 -27.53 -14.09 8.79
C VAL A 243 -26.91 -13.05 9.72
N ASN A 244 -27.74 -12.16 10.27
CA ASN A 244 -27.34 -11.28 11.37
C ASN A 244 -26.87 -12.19 12.52
N GLN A 245 -25.56 -12.27 12.76
CA GLN A 245 -25.05 -13.02 13.89
C GLN A 245 -25.29 -12.19 15.17
N ASP A 246 -25.33 -12.85 16.33
CA ASP A 246 -25.11 -12.15 17.60
C ASP A 246 -23.67 -11.66 17.57
N ASP A 247 -23.49 -10.40 17.15
CA ASP A 247 -22.19 -9.82 16.87
C ASP A 247 -21.41 -9.67 18.19
N ASP A 248 -20.21 -10.27 18.26
CA ASP A 248 -19.28 -10.03 19.36
C ASP A 248 -18.73 -8.59 19.24
N GLU A 249 -19.47 -7.62 19.79
CA GLU A 249 -19.17 -6.17 19.74
C GLU A 249 -17.91 -5.75 20.51
N SER A 250 -17.11 -6.71 20.97
CA SER A 250 -15.96 -6.41 21.82
C SER A 250 -14.94 -5.53 21.11
N ILE A 251 -14.77 -5.67 19.78
CA ILE A 251 -13.83 -4.88 19.00
C ILE A 251 -14.33 -3.43 18.87
N GLU A 252 -15.59 -3.23 18.51
CA GLU A 252 -16.23 -1.93 18.32
C GLU A 252 -16.23 -1.11 19.61
N ARG A 253 -16.64 -1.74 20.72
CA ARG A 253 -16.63 -1.09 22.04
C ARG A 253 -15.22 -0.67 22.46
N ALA A 254 -14.21 -1.45 22.11
CA ALA A 254 -12.82 -1.12 22.40
C ALA A 254 -12.24 -0.05 21.47
N ILE A 255 -12.61 -0.04 20.19
CA ILE A 255 -12.27 1.04 19.26
C ILE A 255 -12.89 2.36 19.75
N ARG A 256 -14.14 2.35 20.21
CA ARG A 256 -14.79 3.52 20.82
C ARG A 256 -14.05 4.01 22.07
N TRP A 257 -13.70 3.11 22.97
CA TRP A 257 -12.89 3.45 24.14
C TRP A 257 -11.55 4.07 23.74
N MET A 258 -10.88 3.52 22.72
CA MET A 258 -9.63 4.07 22.19
C MET A 258 -9.84 5.44 21.54
N ALA A 259 -10.95 5.68 20.85
CA ALA A 259 -11.28 6.98 20.27
C ALA A 259 -11.45 8.08 21.34
N GLU A 260 -12.03 7.73 22.50
CA GLU A 260 -12.28 8.66 23.61
C GLU A 260 -11.02 8.91 24.47
N HIS A 261 -10.15 7.91 24.59
CA HIS A 261 -9.00 7.93 25.49
C HIS A 261 -7.64 8.01 24.77
N PHE A 262 -7.63 8.25 23.46
CA PHE A 262 -6.43 8.22 22.62
C PHE A 262 -5.29 9.11 23.16
N SER A 263 -4.05 8.59 23.12
CA SER A 263 -2.84 9.35 23.41
C SER A 263 -1.64 8.71 22.73
N VAL A 264 -0.66 9.50 22.30
CA VAL A 264 0.68 8.98 21.91
C VAL A 264 1.76 9.31 22.95
N GLY A 265 1.47 10.22 23.88
CA GLY A 265 2.41 10.69 24.90
C GLY A 265 2.27 10.03 26.26
N SER A 266 1.22 9.23 26.47
CA SER A 266 0.94 8.51 27.71
C SER A 266 0.22 7.20 27.40
N ASN A 267 0.27 6.23 28.32
CA ASN A 267 -0.55 5.03 28.25
C ASN A 267 -1.88 5.31 28.96
N PRO A 268 -3.02 5.39 28.27
CA PRO A 268 -4.29 5.73 28.90
C PRO A 268 -4.60 4.84 30.11
N GLY A 269 -5.04 5.43 31.21
CA GLY A 269 -5.32 4.71 32.46
C GLY A 269 -4.10 4.30 33.30
N VAL A 270 -2.85 4.53 32.84
CA VAL A 270 -1.64 4.24 33.64
C VAL A 270 -0.41 5.08 33.23
N ASN A 271 0.35 5.62 34.18
CA ASN A 271 1.51 6.50 33.88
C ASN A 271 2.83 5.74 33.58
N SER A 272 2.77 4.54 32.97
CA SER A 272 3.95 3.71 32.69
C SER A 272 3.72 2.83 31.44
N TRP A 273 4.77 2.17 30.95
CA TRP A 273 4.68 1.26 29.80
C TRP A 273 4.22 1.95 28.51
N LEU A 274 4.81 3.12 28.22
CA LEU A 274 4.43 3.93 27.07
C LEU A 274 4.85 3.26 25.76
N LEU A 275 6.10 2.81 25.66
CA LEU A 275 6.61 2.21 24.42
C LEU A 275 5.95 0.86 24.15
N TYR A 276 5.66 0.10 25.20
CA TYR A 276 4.87 -1.12 25.14
C TYR A 276 3.42 -0.86 24.69
N TYR A 277 2.78 0.20 25.19
CA TYR A 277 1.46 0.61 24.71
C TYR A 277 1.49 1.01 23.23
N LEU A 278 2.47 1.81 22.80
CA LEU A 278 2.61 2.19 21.39
C LEU A 278 2.85 0.96 20.51
N TYR A 279 3.71 0.03 20.95
CA TYR A 279 3.85 -1.28 20.32
C TYR A 279 2.48 -1.97 20.13
N GLY A 280 1.66 -2.03 21.18
CA GLY A 280 0.30 -2.58 21.09
C GLY A 280 -0.65 -1.79 20.19
N LEU A 281 -0.56 -0.45 20.20
CA LEU A 281 -1.36 0.46 19.37
C LEU A 281 -1.14 0.20 17.89
N GLU A 282 0.11 -0.06 17.46
CA GLU A 282 0.40 -0.47 16.09
C GLU A 282 -0.31 -1.78 15.74
N ARG A 283 -0.26 -2.78 16.62
CA ARG A 283 -0.88 -4.10 16.35
C ARG A 283 -2.39 -3.97 16.28
N ALA A 284 -3.01 -3.21 17.18
CA ALA A 284 -4.44 -2.93 17.14
C ALA A 284 -4.82 -2.28 15.81
N GLY A 285 -4.26 -1.12 15.48
CA GLY A 285 -4.59 -0.39 14.27
C GLY A 285 -4.28 -1.17 12.98
N ARG A 286 -3.16 -1.92 12.94
CA ARG A 286 -2.81 -2.73 11.76
C ARG A 286 -3.73 -3.93 11.59
N LEU A 287 -4.00 -4.68 12.64
CA LEU A 287 -4.75 -5.94 12.53
C LEU A 287 -6.23 -5.67 12.28
N SER A 288 -6.81 -4.67 12.94
CA SER A 288 -8.21 -4.29 12.74
C SER A 288 -8.45 -3.44 11.48
N GLY A 289 -7.39 -3.02 10.77
CA GLY A 289 -7.50 -2.07 9.67
C GLY A 289 -7.92 -0.66 10.10
N THR A 290 -7.95 -0.37 11.41
CA THR A 290 -8.38 0.93 11.93
C THR A 290 -7.28 1.97 11.70
N ARG A 291 -7.51 2.87 10.74
CA ARG A 291 -6.60 4.00 10.50
C ARG A 291 -6.73 5.08 11.57
N PHE A 292 -7.96 5.42 11.96
CA PHE A 292 -8.24 6.47 12.91
C PHE A 292 -8.88 5.90 14.17
N PHE A 293 -8.33 6.23 15.34
CA PHE A 293 -9.06 6.07 16.60
C PHE A 293 -9.73 7.40 16.91
N GLY A 294 -11.02 7.50 16.62
CA GLY A 294 -11.73 8.78 16.60
C GLY A 294 -11.18 9.67 15.49
N LYS A 295 -10.67 10.85 15.84
CA LYS A 295 -10.05 11.78 14.89
C LYS A 295 -8.54 11.62 14.75
N HIS A 296 -7.94 10.66 15.46
CA HIS A 296 -6.50 10.56 15.61
C HIS A 296 -5.88 9.55 14.62
N ASP A 297 -4.97 10.01 13.77
CA ASP A 297 -4.16 9.14 12.91
C ASP A 297 -3.00 8.60 13.76
N TRP A 298 -3.23 7.43 14.36
CA TRP A 298 -2.34 6.90 15.39
C TRP A 298 -0.92 6.67 14.89
N TYR A 299 -0.76 6.34 13.60
CA TYR A 299 0.55 6.10 13.02
C TYR A 299 1.27 7.42 12.80
N ARG A 300 0.62 8.42 12.18
CA ARG A 300 1.24 9.72 11.92
C ARG A 300 1.60 10.44 13.21
N GLU A 301 0.66 10.48 14.17
CA GLU A 301 0.89 11.10 15.48
C GLU A 301 1.98 10.38 16.28
N GLY A 302 1.97 9.04 16.28
CA GLY A 302 2.99 8.26 16.96
C GLY A 302 4.37 8.38 16.32
N ALA A 303 4.44 8.39 14.98
CA ALA A 303 5.70 8.54 14.26
C ALA A 303 6.32 9.93 14.49
N ALA A 304 5.51 11.00 14.47
CA ALA A 304 5.97 12.34 14.82
C ALA A 304 6.50 12.36 16.26
N PHE A 305 5.72 11.85 17.21
CA PHE A 305 6.10 11.79 18.63
C PHE A 305 7.44 11.06 18.86
N LEU A 306 7.65 9.92 18.19
CA LEU A 306 8.82 9.08 18.36
C LEU A 306 10.06 9.63 17.65
N THR A 307 9.91 10.15 16.43
CA THR A 307 11.03 10.73 15.66
C THR A 307 11.64 11.94 16.37
N GLU A 308 10.82 12.80 16.96
CA GLU A 308 11.27 13.94 17.78
C GLU A 308 12.04 13.52 19.06
N ARG A 309 11.81 12.30 19.55
CA ARG A 309 12.38 11.79 20.81
C ARG A 309 13.52 10.80 20.61
N GLN A 310 13.97 10.63 19.37
CA GLN A 310 15.15 9.81 19.09
C GLN A 310 16.42 10.49 19.62
N SER A 311 17.29 9.70 20.24
CA SER A 311 18.61 10.18 20.67
C SER A 311 19.45 10.61 19.47
N VAL A 312 19.81 11.90 19.41
CA VAL A 312 20.71 12.44 18.39
C VAL A 312 22.14 11.88 18.47
N ARG A 313 22.51 11.29 19.62
CA ARG A 313 23.88 10.79 19.87
C ARG A 313 24.11 9.42 19.26
N ASP A 314 23.14 8.51 19.42
CA ASP A 314 23.31 7.10 19.11
C ASP A 314 22.13 6.48 18.37
N GLY A 315 21.06 7.24 18.09
CA GLY A 315 19.88 6.75 17.39
C GLY A 315 18.90 5.94 18.25
N SER A 316 19.15 5.77 19.55
CA SER A 316 18.33 4.97 20.44
C SER A 316 17.09 5.68 20.98
N TRP A 317 16.15 4.91 21.55
CA TRP A 317 15.03 5.41 22.35
C TRP A 317 15.02 4.82 23.75
N LYS A 318 14.53 5.61 24.71
CA LYS A 318 14.35 5.22 26.11
C LYS A 318 13.00 5.71 26.61
N GLY A 319 12.27 4.83 27.27
CA GLY A 319 11.08 5.15 28.07
C GLY A 319 11.41 5.24 29.57
N ALA A 320 10.38 5.08 30.40
CA ALA A 320 10.51 5.09 31.85
C ALA A 320 10.54 3.67 32.43
N GLY A 321 11.03 3.51 33.67
CA GLY A 321 11.07 2.21 34.34
C GLY A 321 11.92 1.18 33.58
N GLN A 322 11.36 0.00 33.28
CA GLN A 322 12.06 -1.02 32.49
C GLN A 322 12.36 -0.58 31.05
N GLU A 323 11.52 0.28 30.48
CA GLU A 323 11.69 0.83 29.12
C GLU A 323 12.88 1.81 29.03
N SER A 324 13.54 2.13 30.15
CA SER A 324 14.79 2.91 30.17
C SER A 324 16.00 2.14 29.62
N ASP A 325 15.88 0.81 29.46
CA ASP A 325 16.83 0.01 28.70
C ASP A 325 16.76 0.40 27.21
N PRO A 326 17.85 0.93 26.61
CA PRO A 326 17.82 1.42 25.24
C PRO A 326 17.63 0.33 24.20
N VAL A 327 18.04 -0.92 24.46
CA VAL A 327 17.79 -2.02 23.52
C VAL A 327 16.29 -2.34 23.50
N LEU A 328 15.68 -2.46 24.69
CA LEU A 328 14.25 -2.71 24.82
C LEU A 328 13.43 -1.56 24.21
N GLY A 329 13.73 -0.31 24.59
CA GLY A 329 13.01 0.87 24.11
C GLY A 329 13.12 1.04 22.60
N THR A 330 14.32 0.90 22.04
CA THR A 330 14.54 0.98 20.58
C THR A 330 13.81 -0.15 19.85
N SER A 331 13.79 -1.36 20.41
CA SER A 331 13.08 -2.48 19.80
C SER A 331 11.57 -2.21 19.69
N PHE A 332 10.92 -1.70 20.76
CA PHE A 332 9.50 -1.34 20.69
C PHE A 332 9.23 -0.23 19.68
N VAL A 333 10.08 0.81 19.65
CA VAL A 333 9.91 1.94 18.73
C VAL A 333 10.09 1.50 17.27
N LEU A 334 11.10 0.70 16.95
CA LEU A 334 11.28 0.18 15.59
C LEU A 334 10.11 -0.72 15.19
N LEU A 335 9.61 -1.56 16.09
CA LEU A 335 8.43 -2.39 15.84
C LEU A 335 7.15 -1.58 15.62
N PHE A 336 7.09 -0.34 16.11
CA PHE A 336 6.03 0.62 15.79
C PHE A 336 6.27 1.32 14.44
N LEU A 337 7.43 1.95 14.26
CA LEU A 337 7.75 2.77 13.09
C LEU A 337 7.84 1.96 11.79
N SER A 338 8.33 0.71 11.87
CA SER A 338 8.50 -0.14 10.69
C SER A 338 7.17 -0.44 9.97
N LYS A 339 6.02 -0.23 10.62
CA LYS A 339 4.72 -0.27 9.97
C LYS A 339 4.61 0.69 8.78
N GLY A 340 5.26 1.85 8.82
CA GLY A 340 5.25 2.80 7.69
C GLY A 340 5.92 2.28 6.43
N LEU A 341 6.72 1.21 6.54
CA LEU A 341 7.37 0.58 5.40
C LEU A 341 6.42 -0.35 4.63
N ALA A 342 5.33 -0.79 5.24
CA ALA A 342 4.40 -1.72 4.61
C ALA A 342 3.42 -0.98 3.70
N PRO A 343 3.35 -1.32 2.40
CA PRO A 343 2.37 -0.72 1.50
C PRO A 343 0.93 -1.06 1.95
N VAL A 344 0.03 -0.08 1.80
CA VAL A 344 -1.41 -0.28 1.98
C VAL A 344 -1.97 -0.69 0.63
N LEU A 345 -2.47 -1.92 0.55
CA LEU A 345 -2.98 -2.54 -0.68
C LEU A 345 -4.40 -2.07 -1.01
N ILE A 346 -5.25 -2.01 0.01
CA ILE A 346 -6.68 -1.76 -0.13
C ILE A 346 -7.14 -0.77 0.96
N ASN A 347 -7.84 0.28 0.52
CA ASN A 347 -8.68 1.11 1.37
C ASN A 347 -10.12 0.54 1.31
N LYS A 348 -10.66 0.04 2.41
CA LYS A 348 -12.10 -0.28 2.53
C LYS A 348 -12.84 1.01 2.83
N LEU A 349 -13.77 1.39 1.96
CA LEU A 349 -14.47 2.67 2.04
C LEU A 349 -15.62 2.59 3.05
N GLU A 350 -15.55 3.42 4.08
CA GLU A 350 -16.68 3.71 4.95
C GLU A 350 -17.49 4.85 4.33
N TYR A 351 -18.74 4.54 3.97
CA TYR A 351 -19.69 5.45 3.33
C TYR A 351 -21.06 5.38 4.03
N ASN A 352 -21.84 6.46 3.88
CA ASN A 352 -23.15 6.57 4.52
C ASN A 352 -24.23 5.84 3.70
N SER A 353 -25.27 5.35 4.38
CA SER A 353 -26.51 4.94 3.72
C SER A 353 -27.72 5.39 4.54
N ASP A 354 -28.80 5.80 3.88
CA ASP A 354 -30.09 6.15 4.53
C ASP A 354 -30.63 5.01 5.44
N ALA A 355 -30.26 3.76 5.15
CA ALA A 355 -30.56 2.60 5.99
C ALA A 355 -29.84 2.63 7.35
N GLN A 356 -28.60 3.14 7.42
CA GLN A 356 -27.83 3.25 8.66
C GLN A 356 -28.33 4.34 9.60
N ALA A 357 -28.84 5.46 9.06
CA ALA A 357 -29.37 6.56 9.88
C ALA A 357 -30.58 6.14 10.74
N ASN A 358 -31.28 5.07 10.34
CA ASN A 358 -32.48 4.55 10.99
C ASN A 358 -32.26 3.20 11.69
N GLN A 359 -31.03 2.69 11.70
CA GLN A 359 -30.67 1.42 12.28
C GLN A 359 -30.38 1.55 13.78
N LYS A 360 -30.48 0.44 14.52
CA LYS A 360 -30.09 0.43 15.95
C LYS A 360 -28.58 0.73 16.04
N PRO A 361 -28.09 1.32 17.14
CA PRO A 361 -26.66 1.57 17.34
C PRO A 361 -25.76 0.32 17.21
N ASP A 362 -26.38 -0.87 17.30
CA ASP A 362 -25.76 -2.17 17.43
C ASP A 362 -25.88 -3.04 16.16
N THR A 363 -26.26 -2.48 15.01
CA THR A 363 -26.22 -3.20 13.72
C THR A 363 -25.00 -2.79 12.91
N LEU A 364 -24.30 -3.77 12.32
CA LEU A 364 -23.18 -3.49 11.43
C LEU A 364 -23.59 -2.57 10.28
N PRO A 365 -22.73 -1.61 9.91
CA PRO A 365 -23.05 -0.69 8.83
C PRO A 365 -23.05 -1.43 7.48
N ASN A 366 -23.89 -0.95 6.55
CA ASN A 366 -24.02 -1.51 5.19
C ASN A 366 -22.66 -1.73 4.49
N TRP A 367 -21.71 -0.81 4.69
CA TRP A 367 -20.39 -0.91 4.06
C TRP A 367 -19.49 -2.02 4.65
N ASN A 368 -19.82 -2.56 5.83
CA ASN A 368 -18.98 -3.47 6.61
C ASN A 368 -19.70 -4.75 7.10
N HIS A 369 -20.66 -5.28 6.33
CA HIS A 369 -21.32 -6.56 6.67
C HIS A 369 -20.34 -7.72 6.92
N HIS A 370 -19.18 -7.71 6.26
CA HIS A 370 -18.14 -8.73 6.38
C HIS A 370 -16.86 -8.09 6.89
N GLN A 371 -16.55 -8.20 8.19
CA GLN A 371 -15.50 -7.37 8.80
C GLN A 371 -14.07 -7.82 8.50
N ASN A 372 -13.86 -9.11 8.22
CA ASN A 372 -12.54 -9.71 7.97
C ASN A 372 -12.27 -9.95 6.48
N ASP A 373 -13.18 -9.56 5.59
CA ASP A 373 -13.09 -9.76 4.14
C ASP A 373 -11.74 -9.31 3.55
N ILE A 374 -11.39 -8.03 3.73
CA ILE A 374 -10.19 -7.41 3.20
C ILE A 374 -8.96 -7.80 4.01
N LEU A 375 -9.10 -8.07 5.31
CA LEU A 375 -8.04 -8.66 6.13
C LEU A 375 -7.56 -9.98 5.54
N ASN A 376 -8.50 -10.89 5.30
CA ASN A 376 -8.22 -12.24 4.83
C ASN A 376 -7.76 -12.24 3.36
N LEU A 377 -8.35 -11.40 2.50
CA LEU A 377 -7.86 -11.25 1.12
C LEU A 377 -6.42 -10.71 1.10
N THR A 378 -6.12 -9.70 1.92
CA THR A 378 -4.76 -9.13 2.04
C THR A 378 -3.78 -10.15 2.61
N ASP A 379 -4.16 -10.91 3.64
CA ASP A 379 -3.31 -11.95 4.21
C ASP A 379 -3.04 -13.09 3.22
N ALA A 380 -4.05 -13.47 2.43
CA ALA A 380 -3.91 -14.49 1.40
C ALA A 380 -2.86 -14.12 0.36
N LEU A 381 -2.69 -12.82 0.05
CA LEU A 381 -1.71 -12.28 -0.90
C LEU A 381 -0.35 -11.98 -0.27
N SER A 382 -0.32 -11.58 1.01
CA SER A 382 0.89 -11.11 1.66
C SER A 382 1.97 -12.19 1.74
N GLY A 383 3.17 -11.87 1.23
CA GLY A 383 4.31 -12.78 1.24
C GLY A 383 4.22 -13.97 0.27
N ARG A 384 3.27 -13.95 -0.69
CA ARG A 384 3.31 -14.86 -1.84
C ARG A 384 4.54 -14.59 -2.73
N PRO A 385 4.95 -15.55 -3.57
CA PRO A 385 5.88 -15.29 -4.67
C PRO A 385 5.43 -14.06 -5.47
N ASP A 386 6.36 -13.17 -5.81
CA ASP A 386 6.13 -11.93 -6.56
C ASP A 386 5.30 -10.83 -5.86
N TRP A 387 4.88 -11.04 -4.60
CA TRP A 387 4.20 -10.03 -3.78
C TRP A 387 5.12 -9.50 -2.67
N PRO A 388 4.92 -8.24 -2.21
CA PRO A 388 5.63 -7.72 -1.04
C PRO A 388 5.51 -8.63 0.19
N LYS A 389 6.60 -8.69 0.96
CA LYS A 389 6.71 -9.54 2.16
C LYS A 389 5.64 -9.26 3.22
N LEU A 390 5.16 -8.01 3.27
CA LEU A 390 4.10 -7.56 4.17
C LEU A 390 3.19 -6.60 3.38
N LEU A 391 1.92 -6.94 3.30
CA LEU A 391 0.86 -6.11 2.73
C LEU A 391 -0.09 -5.74 3.86
N THR A 392 -0.68 -4.56 3.78
CA THR A 392 -1.63 -4.10 4.79
C THR A 392 -2.86 -3.50 4.13
N TRP A 393 -3.92 -3.31 4.89
CA TRP A 393 -5.16 -2.69 4.45
C TRP A 393 -5.62 -1.73 5.54
N GLN A 394 -6.58 -0.88 5.22
CA GLN A 394 -7.20 0.00 6.20
C GLN A 394 -8.61 0.41 5.80
N THR A 395 -9.41 0.83 6.76
CA THR A 395 -10.67 1.54 6.54
C THR A 395 -10.40 3.03 6.34
N VAL A 396 -11.10 3.65 5.39
CA VAL A 396 -11.09 5.10 5.17
C VAL A 396 -12.52 5.61 5.15
N ASN A 397 -12.83 6.51 6.08
CA ASN A 397 -14.08 7.25 6.11
C ASN A 397 -14.04 8.37 5.06
N LEU A 398 -15.01 8.37 4.15
CA LEU A 398 -15.04 9.30 3.01
C LEU A 398 -15.22 10.76 3.45
N ASP A 399 -16.11 11.01 4.41
CA ASP A 399 -16.37 12.35 4.95
C ASP A 399 -15.12 12.95 5.58
N LEU A 400 -14.42 12.17 6.41
CA LEU A 400 -13.16 12.59 7.04
C LEU A 400 -12.06 12.80 6.00
N ALA A 401 -12.00 11.96 4.96
CA ALA A 401 -11.06 12.14 3.86
C ALA A 401 -11.31 13.46 3.13
N ILE A 402 -12.56 13.79 2.83
CA ILE A 402 -12.97 15.03 2.15
C ILE A 402 -12.68 16.26 2.99
N GLN A 403 -12.95 16.21 4.30
CA GLN A 403 -12.70 17.32 5.23
C GLN A 403 -11.20 17.55 5.50
N GLY A 404 -10.38 16.50 5.39
CA GLY A 404 -8.94 16.53 5.61
C GLY A 404 -8.14 16.86 4.34
N ALA A 405 -7.30 15.92 3.90
CA ALA A 405 -6.40 16.10 2.76
C ALA A 405 -7.03 15.70 1.40
N GLY A 406 -8.35 15.51 1.35
CA GLY A 406 -9.10 15.18 0.15
C GLY A 406 -8.72 13.83 -0.47
N VAL A 407 -8.67 13.79 -1.81
CA VAL A 407 -8.36 12.56 -2.59
C VAL A 407 -7.00 11.95 -2.26
N SER A 408 -6.06 12.74 -1.73
CA SER A 408 -4.76 12.23 -1.33
C SER A 408 -4.84 11.15 -0.24
N VAL A 409 -5.86 11.22 0.63
CA VAL A 409 -6.15 10.20 1.65
C VAL A 409 -6.57 8.89 1.00
N LEU A 410 -7.46 8.95 0.00
CA LEU A 410 -7.91 7.79 -0.77
C LEU A 410 -6.76 7.17 -1.58
N ARG A 411 -5.85 8.01 -2.09
CA ARG A 411 -4.68 7.61 -2.87
C ARG A 411 -3.58 6.95 -2.05
N GLN A 412 -3.71 6.83 -0.72
CA GLN A 412 -2.79 6.04 0.11
C GLN A 412 -2.89 4.52 -0.08
N ALA A 413 -3.87 4.06 -0.87
CA ALA A 413 -3.88 2.70 -1.41
C ALA A 413 -4.17 2.77 -2.92
N PRO A 414 -3.66 1.82 -3.72
CA PRO A 414 -3.97 1.74 -5.14
C PRO A 414 -5.40 1.24 -5.42
N VAL A 415 -6.02 0.54 -4.47
CA VAL A 415 -7.38 -0.01 -4.58
C VAL A 415 -8.28 0.58 -3.50
N LEU A 416 -9.46 1.04 -3.91
CA LEU A 416 -10.57 1.43 -3.06
C LEU A 416 -11.66 0.36 -3.18
N PHE A 417 -11.96 -0.30 -2.08
CA PHE A 417 -12.96 -1.36 -2.02
C PHE A 417 -14.28 -0.81 -1.50
N ILE A 418 -15.38 -1.11 -2.21
CA ILE A 418 -16.73 -0.70 -1.85
C ILE A 418 -17.61 -1.94 -1.86
N SER A 419 -18.32 -2.20 -0.77
CA SER A 419 -19.24 -3.33 -0.69
C SER A 419 -20.48 -2.95 0.09
N GLY A 420 -21.60 -3.60 -0.18
CA GLY A 420 -22.82 -3.42 0.60
C GLY A 420 -23.97 -4.24 0.05
N GLN A 421 -25.03 -4.35 0.83
CA GLN A 421 -26.28 -5.02 0.45
C GLN A 421 -27.32 -3.98 -0.01
N ASP A 422 -27.40 -2.87 0.71
CA ASP A 422 -28.34 -1.78 0.42
C ASP A 422 -27.75 -0.77 -0.56
N HIS A 423 -28.63 0.05 -1.14
CA HIS A 423 -28.26 1.11 -2.07
C HIS A 423 -27.21 2.06 -1.43
N PRO A 424 -26.02 2.22 -2.04
CA PRO A 424 -25.01 3.12 -1.53
C PRO A 424 -25.28 4.56 -1.94
N GLU A 425 -25.24 5.47 -0.97
CA GLU A 425 -25.53 6.88 -1.19
C GLU A 425 -24.26 7.71 -1.13
N PHE A 426 -24.09 8.55 -2.14
CA PHE A 426 -22.98 9.47 -2.27
C PHE A 426 -23.52 10.82 -2.73
N ASP A 427 -23.13 11.89 -2.02
CA ASP A 427 -23.42 13.26 -2.39
C ASP A 427 -22.55 13.73 -3.58
N GLU A 428 -22.80 14.94 -4.09
CA GLU A 428 -22.07 15.46 -5.25
C GLU A 428 -20.57 15.61 -5.01
N LYS A 429 -20.15 15.94 -3.78
CA LYS A 429 -18.74 16.10 -3.42
C LYS A 429 -18.06 14.74 -3.34
N GLU A 430 -18.70 13.76 -2.71
CA GLU A 430 -18.24 12.38 -2.61
C GLU A 430 -18.05 11.75 -4.00
N VAL A 431 -19.05 11.89 -4.88
CA VAL A 431 -18.97 11.45 -6.27
C VAL A 431 -17.79 12.09 -6.99
N ALA A 432 -17.58 13.41 -6.82
CA ALA A 432 -16.45 14.11 -7.44
C ALA A 432 -15.09 13.59 -6.93
N HIS A 433 -14.97 13.26 -5.64
CA HIS A 433 -13.73 12.73 -5.06
C HIS A 433 -13.45 11.29 -5.53
N LEU A 434 -14.48 10.45 -5.63
CA LEU A 434 -14.35 9.10 -6.21
C LEU A 434 -13.94 9.15 -7.67
N LYS A 435 -14.52 10.08 -8.44
CA LYS A 435 -14.12 10.31 -9.84
C LYS A 435 -12.68 10.75 -9.93
N GLN A 436 -12.30 11.77 -9.17
CA GLN A 436 -10.94 12.27 -9.13
C GLN A 436 -9.97 11.14 -8.72
N TYR A 437 -10.26 10.36 -7.69
CA TYR A 437 -9.44 9.20 -7.29
C TYR A 437 -9.15 8.25 -8.46
N VAL A 438 -10.17 7.88 -9.24
CA VAL A 438 -10.01 7.05 -10.44
C VAL A 438 -9.16 7.76 -11.51
N GLU A 439 -9.43 9.03 -11.79
CA GLU A 439 -8.65 9.86 -12.74
C GLU A 439 -7.20 10.11 -12.30
N GLN A 440 -6.90 9.97 -11.01
CA GLN A 440 -5.52 10.01 -10.47
C GLN A 440 -4.83 8.65 -10.47
N GLY A 441 -5.39 7.66 -11.17
CA GLY A 441 -4.82 6.32 -11.28
C GLY A 441 -5.22 5.39 -10.14
N GLY A 442 -6.20 5.76 -9.31
CA GLY A 442 -6.83 4.86 -8.35
C GLY A 442 -7.68 3.80 -9.05
N PHE A 443 -7.88 2.66 -8.38
CA PHE A 443 -8.73 1.58 -8.86
C PHE A 443 -9.89 1.36 -7.88
N ILE A 444 -11.12 1.24 -8.36
CA ILE A 444 -12.28 0.89 -7.53
C ILE A 444 -12.63 -0.57 -7.76
N PHE A 445 -12.70 -1.35 -6.70
CA PHE A 445 -13.25 -2.70 -6.72
C PHE A 445 -14.54 -2.73 -5.90
N ALA A 446 -15.68 -2.97 -6.55
CA ALA A 446 -16.97 -3.05 -5.89
C ALA A 446 -17.51 -4.49 -5.87
N VAL A 447 -18.13 -4.87 -4.76
CA VAL A 447 -18.74 -6.20 -4.57
C VAL A 447 -20.14 -6.04 -3.97
N ASP A 448 -21.13 -6.68 -4.57
CA ASP A 448 -22.48 -6.77 -3.99
C ASP A 448 -22.48 -7.78 -2.85
N ASN A 449 -23.17 -7.47 -1.75
CA ASN A 449 -23.30 -8.36 -0.62
C ASN A 449 -24.72 -8.89 -0.54
N CYS A 450 -24.86 -10.16 -0.15
CA CYS A 450 -26.15 -10.78 0.13
C CYS A 450 -27.17 -10.75 -1.02
N ASN A 451 -26.69 -10.70 -2.26
CA ASN A 451 -27.51 -10.54 -3.47
C ASN A 451 -28.45 -9.32 -3.37
N GLY A 452 -27.94 -8.25 -2.78
CA GLY A 452 -28.67 -7.03 -2.52
C GLY A 452 -28.98 -6.28 -3.82
N ALA A 453 -30.19 -6.46 -4.37
CA ALA A 453 -30.65 -5.68 -5.53
C ALA A 453 -30.61 -4.15 -5.29
N GLY A 454 -30.48 -3.70 -4.03
CA GLY A 454 -30.21 -2.30 -3.67
C GLY A 454 -28.83 -1.85 -4.13
N PHE A 455 -27.77 -2.57 -3.76
CA PHE A 455 -26.40 -2.19 -4.03
C PHE A 455 -26.06 -2.22 -5.53
N ASP A 456 -26.44 -3.27 -6.29
CA ASP A 456 -26.20 -3.33 -7.74
C ASP A 456 -26.78 -2.09 -8.45
N ARG A 457 -28.03 -1.73 -8.13
CA ARG A 457 -28.69 -0.56 -8.72
C ARG A 457 -27.98 0.74 -8.34
N GLY A 458 -27.70 0.93 -7.06
CA GLY A 458 -27.06 2.16 -6.60
C GLY A 458 -25.62 2.32 -7.08
N PHE A 459 -24.86 1.23 -7.21
CA PHE A 459 -23.52 1.27 -7.78
C PHE A 459 -23.56 1.64 -9.28
N ARG A 460 -24.50 1.08 -10.06
CA ARG A 460 -24.70 1.49 -11.46
C ARG A 460 -25.10 2.96 -11.59
N GLU A 461 -25.91 3.47 -10.67
CA GLU A 461 -26.26 4.90 -10.60
C GLU A 461 -25.06 5.77 -10.24
N LEU A 462 -24.22 5.33 -9.30
CA LEU A 462 -22.96 6.00 -8.97
C LEU A 462 -22.08 6.18 -10.21
N ILE A 463 -21.89 5.13 -11.02
CA ILE A 463 -21.11 5.24 -12.27
C ILE A 463 -21.71 6.30 -13.21
N LYS A 464 -23.03 6.36 -13.35
CA LYS A 464 -23.71 7.40 -14.15
C LYS A 464 -23.50 8.80 -13.56
N LYS A 465 -23.52 8.95 -12.23
CA LYS A 465 -23.24 10.23 -11.56
C LYS A 465 -21.78 10.67 -11.74
N MET A 466 -20.82 9.74 -11.70
CA MET A 466 -19.40 10.02 -11.96
C MET A 466 -19.17 10.46 -13.42
N TYR A 467 -19.91 9.90 -14.36
CA TYR A 467 -19.74 10.14 -15.81
C TYR A 467 -21.08 10.46 -16.50
N PRO A 468 -21.68 11.64 -16.23
CA PRO A 468 -23.05 11.96 -16.63
C PRO A 468 -23.25 12.12 -18.14
N GLN A 469 -22.18 12.39 -18.89
CA GLN A 469 -22.23 12.49 -20.35
C GLN A 469 -22.20 11.12 -21.05
N GLY A 470 -22.12 10.01 -20.30
CA GLY A 470 -22.08 8.66 -20.85
C GLY A 470 -20.74 8.30 -21.51
N GLU A 471 -19.67 9.02 -21.16
CA GLU A 471 -18.29 8.84 -21.64
C GLU A 471 -17.78 7.41 -21.40
N VAL A 472 -18.27 6.76 -20.33
CA VAL A 472 -17.92 5.40 -19.95
C VAL A 472 -19.17 4.64 -19.49
N GLN A 473 -19.11 3.31 -19.56
CA GLN A 473 -20.23 2.44 -19.15
C GLN A 473 -19.69 1.22 -18.41
N LEU A 474 -20.47 0.74 -17.44
CA LEU A 474 -20.22 -0.52 -16.75
C LEU A 474 -20.68 -1.67 -17.64
N LYS A 475 -19.72 -2.42 -18.21
CA LYS A 475 -19.98 -3.52 -19.16
C LYS A 475 -19.42 -4.84 -18.64
N ARG A 476 -20.03 -5.96 -19.04
CA ARG A 476 -19.52 -7.30 -18.69
C ARG A 476 -18.16 -7.50 -19.35
N LEU A 477 -17.19 -7.94 -18.57
CA LEU A 477 -15.86 -8.31 -19.06
C LEU A 477 -15.91 -9.69 -19.70
N THR A 478 -15.16 -9.87 -20.78
CA THR A 478 -15.08 -11.12 -21.54
C THR A 478 -13.76 -11.86 -21.24
N ALA A 479 -13.64 -13.11 -21.68
CA ALA A 479 -12.47 -13.96 -21.44
C ALA A 479 -11.14 -13.34 -21.90
N GLU A 480 -11.18 -12.45 -22.89
CA GLU A 480 -10.00 -11.73 -23.41
C GLU A 480 -9.46 -10.71 -22.40
N HIS A 481 -10.28 -10.26 -21.44
CA HIS A 481 -9.85 -9.26 -20.47
C HIS A 481 -8.75 -9.83 -19.55
N PRO A 482 -7.61 -9.15 -19.38
CA PRO A 482 -6.47 -9.67 -18.62
C PRO A 482 -6.79 -10.09 -17.19
N VAL A 483 -7.82 -9.49 -16.56
CA VAL A 483 -8.24 -9.85 -15.19
C VAL A 483 -8.51 -11.34 -15.04
N PHE A 484 -8.96 -12.06 -16.07
CA PHE A 484 -9.23 -13.51 -15.96
C PHE A 484 -7.97 -14.38 -15.95
N ARG A 485 -6.79 -13.79 -16.13
CA ARG A 485 -5.52 -14.52 -16.21
C ARG A 485 -4.35 -13.83 -15.48
N CYS A 486 -4.59 -12.77 -14.71
CA CYS A 486 -3.51 -12.03 -14.06
C CYS A 486 -2.74 -12.85 -13.04
N GLU A 487 -3.41 -13.60 -12.15
CA GLU A 487 -2.77 -14.44 -11.12
C GLU A 487 -3.13 -15.93 -11.31
N TYR A 488 -4.42 -16.19 -11.48
CA TYR A 488 -5.00 -17.50 -11.75
C TYR A 488 -5.73 -17.48 -13.08
N LEU A 489 -5.84 -18.64 -13.74
CA LEU A 489 -6.76 -18.80 -14.86
C LEU A 489 -8.19 -18.93 -14.32
N LEU A 490 -9.05 -18.00 -14.70
CA LEU A 490 -10.46 -17.94 -14.35
C LEU A 490 -11.30 -18.18 -15.59
N ASP A 491 -12.37 -18.95 -15.43
CA ASP A 491 -13.37 -19.14 -16.48
C ASP A 491 -14.36 -17.97 -16.49
N ALA A 492 -14.36 -17.17 -17.57
CA ALA A 492 -15.22 -16.00 -17.72
C ALA A 492 -16.70 -16.32 -17.98
N GLU A 493 -17.03 -17.58 -18.29
CA GLU A 493 -18.43 -18.01 -18.39
C GLU A 493 -19.05 -18.15 -17.00
N SER A 494 -18.31 -18.73 -16.05
CA SER A 494 -18.78 -18.89 -14.67
C SER A 494 -18.53 -17.68 -13.77
N VAL A 495 -17.47 -16.90 -14.01
CA VAL A 495 -17.10 -15.73 -13.18
C VAL A 495 -17.65 -14.46 -13.82
N GLU A 496 -18.64 -13.84 -13.17
CA GLU A 496 -19.22 -12.59 -13.63
C GLU A 496 -18.46 -11.37 -13.07
N LEU A 497 -17.83 -10.62 -13.96
CA LEU A 497 -17.18 -9.34 -13.65
C LEU A 497 -17.64 -8.29 -14.65
N TYR A 498 -17.93 -7.10 -14.14
CA TYR A 498 -18.17 -5.91 -14.92
C TYR A 498 -17.01 -4.94 -14.77
N GLY A 499 -16.73 -4.14 -15.80
CA GLY A 499 -15.68 -3.15 -15.79
C GLY A 499 -16.09 -1.82 -16.40
N VAL A 500 -15.47 -0.75 -15.93
CA VAL A 500 -15.52 0.59 -16.54
C VAL A 500 -14.13 0.95 -17.03
N ASP A 501 -14.01 1.19 -18.33
CA ASP A 501 -12.77 1.65 -18.95
C ASP A 501 -12.65 3.17 -18.79
N VAL A 502 -11.59 3.61 -18.11
CA VAL A 502 -11.25 5.02 -17.95
C VAL A 502 -9.83 5.19 -18.47
N GLY A 503 -9.67 5.99 -19.53
CA GLY A 503 -8.41 6.06 -20.26
C GLY A 503 -8.07 4.74 -20.95
N CYS A 504 -6.85 4.23 -20.76
CA CYS A 504 -6.37 3.01 -21.41
C CYS A 504 -6.58 1.71 -20.62
N ARG A 505 -7.24 1.76 -19.45
CA ARG A 505 -7.42 0.59 -18.58
C ARG A 505 -8.84 0.52 -18.01
N THR A 506 -9.23 -0.67 -17.59
CA THR A 506 -10.39 -0.84 -16.72
C THR A 506 -10.00 -0.32 -15.35
N SER A 507 -10.58 0.79 -14.91
CA SER A 507 -10.22 1.42 -13.62
C SER A 507 -11.24 1.15 -12.51
N ILE A 508 -12.39 0.59 -12.87
CA ILE A 508 -13.41 0.15 -11.93
C ILE A 508 -13.80 -1.26 -12.32
N ILE A 509 -13.79 -2.19 -11.37
CA ILE A 509 -14.36 -3.52 -11.53
C ILE A 509 -15.47 -3.71 -10.50
N TYR A 510 -16.56 -4.33 -10.92
CA TYR A 510 -17.68 -4.70 -10.08
C TYR A 510 -17.98 -6.19 -10.21
N CYS A 511 -18.20 -6.87 -9.09
CA CYS A 511 -18.65 -8.25 -9.05
C CYS A 511 -20.02 -8.33 -8.35
N PRO A 512 -21.05 -8.92 -8.99
CA PRO A 512 -22.36 -9.11 -8.38
C PRO A 512 -22.40 -10.30 -7.40
N ASP A 513 -21.41 -11.19 -7.42
CA ASP A 513 -21.29 -12.27 -6.43
C ASP A 513 -20.75 -11.72 -5.11
N ASP A 514 -21.27 -12.19 -3.97
CA ASP A 514 -20.79 -11.84 -2.62
C ASP A 514 -19.43 -12.48 -2.31
N LEU A 515 -18.39 -11.95 -2.95
CA LEU A 515 -17.01 -12.35 -2.73
C LEU A 515 -16.54 -11.96 -1.32
N ALA A 516 -17.05 -10.85 -0.79
CA ALA A 516 -16.67 -10.32 0.51
C ALA A 516 -16.99 -11.31 1.63
N CYS A 517 -18.18 -11.91 1.62
CA CYS A 517 -18.54 -13.01 2.52
C CYS A 517 -17.51 -14.14 2.44
N LEU A 518 -17.21 -14.58 1.22
CA LEU A 518 -16.36 -15.75 1.03
C LEU A 518 -14.91 -15.48 1.44
N TRP A 519 -14.42 -14.25 1.29
CA TRP A 519 -13.12 -13.84 1.81
C TRP A 519 -13.11 -13.78 3.34
N ASP A 520 -14.19 -13.28 3.95
CA ASP A 520 -14.36 -13.24 5.40
C ASP A 520 -14.27 -14.65 6.02
N LYS A 521 -14.71 -15.69 5.30
CA LYS A 521 -14.63 -17.10 5.75
C LYS A 521 -13.29 -17.77 5.43
N TRP A 522 -12.37 -17.07 4.76
CA TRP A 522 -11.09 -17.65 4.39
C TRP A 522 -10.20 -17.84 5.62
N MET A 523 -9.54 -18.99 5.68
CA MET A 523 -8.58 -19.33 6.72
C MET A 523 -7.36 -19.95 6.06
N ARG A 524 -6.18 -19.63 6.60
CA ARG A 524 -4.92 -20.21 6.11
C ARG A 524 -4.86 -21.72 6.35
N PHE A 525 -5.39 -22.17 7.48
CA PHE A 525 -5.56 -23.58 7.83
C PHE A 525 -7.02 -23.84 8.13
N PRO A 526 -7.83 -24.19 7.12
CA PRO A 526 -9.22 -24.56 7.34
C PRO A 526 -9.31 -25.78 8.25
N SER A 527 -10.42 -25.88 9.00
CA SER A 527 -10.76 -27.06 9.77
C SER A 527 -10.77 -28.30 8.88
N LYS A 528 -10.34 -29.44 9.44
CA LYS A 528 -10.37 -30.73 8.74
C LYS A 528 -11.79 -31.14 8.33
N ASP A 529 -12.79 -30.64 9.05
CA ASP A 529 -14.20 -30.95 8.84
C ASP A 529 -14.90 -29.95 7.90
N ARG A 530 -14.18 -28.92 7.39
CA ARG A 530 -14.74 -27.97 6.42
C ARG A 530 -15.18 -28.70 5.16
N SER A 531 -16.42 -28.46 4.73
CA SER A 531 -16.97 -29.12 3.54
C SER A 531 -16.15 -28.81 2.28
N VAL A 532 -16.10 -29.78 1.35
CA VAL A 532 -15.45 -29.58 0.03
C VAL A 532 -16.13 -28.44 -0.74
N LYS A 533 -17.45 -28.31 -0.61
CA LYS A 533 -18.25 -27.24 -1.24
C LYS A 533 -17.82 -25.86 -0.76
N ALA A 534 -17.79 -25.63 0.56
CA ALA A 534 -17.34 -24.36 1.15
C ALA A 534 -15.88 -24.06 0.76
N THR A 535 -15.01 -25.07 0.84
CA THR A 535 -13.59 -24.93 0.44
C THR A 535 -13.46 -24.48 -1.01
N SER A 536 -14.24 -25.07 -1.93
CA SER A 536 -14.23 -24.71 -3.35
C SER A 536 -14.74 -23.28 -3.57
N MET A 537 -15.85 -22.89 -2.91
CA MET A 537 -16.43 -21.55 -3.03
C MET A 537 -15.45 -20.47 -2.54
N ILE A 538 -14.89 -20.66 -1.34
CA ILE A 538 -13.93 -19.73 -0.72
C ILE A 538 -12.65 -19.64 -1.57
N THR A 539 -12.13 -20.78 -2.03
CA THR A 539 -10.93 -20.79 -2.88
C THR A 539 -11.17 -20.06 -4.19
N ARG A 540 -12.33 -20.26 -4.82
CA ARG A 540 -12.72 -19.56 -6.04
C ARG A 540 -12.80 -18.05 -5.80
N ALA A 541 -13.45 -17.61 -4.72
CA ALA A 541 -13.55 -16.19 -4.39
C ALA A 541 -12.18 -15.54 -4.15
N ILE A 542 -11.28 -16.20 -3.41
CA ILE A 542 -9.91 -15.71 -3.18
C ILE A 542 -9.14 -15.60 -4.50
N ARG A 543 -9.32 -16.53 -5.44
CA ARG A 543 -8.70 -16.45 -6.77
C ARG A 543 -9.22 -15.27 -7.58
N ILE A 544 -10.54 -15.02 -7.55
CA ILE A 544 -11.15 -13.87 -8.23
C ILE A 544 -10.60 -12.56 -7.64
N GLY A 545 -10.62 -12.40 -6.31
CA GLY A 545 -10.05 -11.24 -5.64
C GLY A 545 -8.56 -11.07 -5.95
N SER A 546 -7.76 -12.14 -5.89
CA SER A 546 -6.33 -12.11 -6.21
C SER A 546 -6.07 -11.59 -7.63
N ASN A 547 -6.86 -12.04 -8.61
CA ASN A 547 -6.75 -11.60 -9.99
C ASN A 547 -7.08 -10.12 -10.18
N VAL A 548 -8.15 -9.62 -9.55
CA VAL A 548 -8.55 -8.21 -9.61
C VAL A 548 -7.47 -7.33 -8.98
N ILE A 549 -6.97 -7.70 -7.80
CA ILE A 549 -5.92 -6.94 -7.12
C ILE A 549 -4.60 -7.01 -7.89
N ALA A 550 -4.22 -8.15 -8.45
CA ALA A 550 -3.04 -8.28 -9.31
C ALA A 550 -3.16 -7.41 -10.58
N TYR A 551 -4.35 -7.37 -11.20
CA TYR A 551 -4.61 -6.51 -12.36
C TYR A 551 -4.48 -5.02 -12.01
N ALA A 552 -5.04 -4.61 -10.86
CA ALA A 552 -5.08 -3.23 -10.43
C ALA A 552 -3.70 -2.69 -9.98
N THR A 553 -2.87 -3.55 -9.41
CA THR A 553 -1.60 -3.15 -8.75
C THR A 553 -0.34 -3.60 -9.47
N GLY A 554 -0.44 -4.55 -10.40
CA GLY A 554 0.72 -5.17 -11.01
C GLY A 554 1.58 -5.98 -10.04
N ARG A 555 1.08 -6.27 -8.83
CA ARG A 555 1.82 -6.81 -7.66
C ARG A 555 2.88 -5.86 -7.07
N GLU A 556 2.90 -4.62 -7.52
CA GLU A 556 3.83 -3.59 -7.08
C GLU A 556 3.04 -2.44 -6.43
N PRO A 557 2.33 -2.68 -5.32
CA PRO A 557 1.63 -1.59 -4.64
C PRO A 557 2.68 -0.54 -4.20
N PRO A 558 2.41 0.74 -4.43
CA PRO A 558 3.34 1.81 -4.06
C PRO A 558 3.58 1.81 -2.55
N ASN A 559 4.80 2.13 -2.13
CA ASN A 559 5.10 2.22 -0.70
C ASN A 559 4.30 3.38 -0.08
N LYS A 560 3.88 3.22 1.18
CA LYS A 560 3.10 4.23 1.92
C LYS A 560 3.77 5.61 1.90
N LEU A 561 5.10 5.61 1.96
CA LEU A 561 5.98 6.76 1.94
C LEU A 561 6.00 7.50 0.60
N ASP A 562 6.06 6.77 -0.52
CA ASP A 562 6.04 7.34 -1.86
C ASP A 562 4.70 8.05 -2.14
N GLN A 563 3.61 7.52 -1.59
CA GLN A 563 2.27 8.08 -1.76
C GLN A 563 2.02 9.35 -0.94
N GLU A 564 2.56 9.43 0.28
CA GLU A 564 2.50 10.66 1.08
C GLU A 564 3.35 11.79 0.48
N GLU A 565 4.49 11.47 -0.13
CA GLU A 565 5.31 12.46 -0.82
C GLU A 565 4.61 13.02 -2.08
N LEU A 566 3.88 12.17 -2.81
CA LEU A 566 3.05 12.58 -3.95
C LEU A 566 1.87 13.46 -3.49
N ALA A 567 1.20 13.09 -2.39
CA ALA A 567 0.10 13.84 -1.79
C ALA A 567 0.49 15.26 -1.37
N ASN A 568 1.60 15.40 -0.64
CA ASN A 568 2.05 16.69 -0.11
C ASN A 568 2.54 17.64 -1.22
N LYS A 569 3.04 17.10 -2.34
CA LYS A 569 3.52 17.90 -3.48
C LYS A 569 2.40 18.46 -4.36
N GLU A 570 1.23 17.80 -4.45
CA GLU A 570 0.11 18.28 -5.28
C GLU A 570 -0.51 19.58 -4.76
N GLY A 571 -0.46 19.85 -3.45
CA GLY A 571 -1.00 21.07 -2.84
C GLY A 571 -0.22 22.36 -3.14
N MET A 572 1.07 22.27 -3.48
CA MET A 572 1.95 23.45 -3.60
C MET A 572 2.12 24.00 -5.03
N GLN A 573 1.68 23.29 -6.08
CA GLN A 573 2.24 23.46 -7.43
C GLN A 573 1.28 24.01 -8.50
N ASN A 574 0.09 24.50 -8.13
CA ASN A 574 -0.91 25.03 -9.07
C ASN A 574 -0.72 26.50 -9.49
N GLN A 575 0.45 27.10 -9.29
CA GLN A 575 0.68 28.50 -9.67
C GLN A 575 2.09 28.71 -10.24
N ILE A 576 2.28 28.69 -11.56
CA ILE A 576 3.23 29.59 -12.27
C ILE A 576 2.80 29.66 -13.77
N GLU A 577 2.64 30.86 -14.33
CA GLU A 577 2.35 31.08 -15.77
C GLU A 577 3.24 32.19 -16.38
N ARG A 578 3.85 31.86 -17.54
CA ARG A 578 4.73 32.62 -18.47
C ARG A 578 6.25 32.49 -18.26
N GLY A 579 6.94 32.04 -19.33
CA GLY A 579 8.40 31.91 -19.43
C GLY A 579 8.95 30.48 -19.46
N PHE A 580 8.09 29.45 -19.48
CA PHE A 580 8.47 28.06 -19.22
C PHE A 580 8.34 27.14 -20.43
N LEU A 581 9.10 26.04 -20.44
CA LEU A 581 8.98 24.98 -21.44
C LEU A 581 7.53 24.49 -21.53
N GLN A 582 6.99 24.47 -22.76
CA GLN A 582 5.70 23.88 -23.08
C GLN A 582 5.89 22.76 -24.11
N ILE A 583 5.19 21.65 -23.90
CA ILE A 583 5.15 20.52 -24.82
C ILE A 583 3.70 20.37 -25.28
N ALA A 584 3.48 20.37 -26.60
CA ALA A 584 2.15 20.18 -27.16
C ALA A 584 1.86 18.69 -27.34
N LYS A 585 0.67 18.25 -26.90
CA LYS A 585 0.16 16.89 -27.14
C LYS A 585 -0.72 16.87 -28.38
N ILE A 586 -0.42 16.00 -29.34
CA ILE A 586 -1.16 15.90 -30.60
C ILE A 586 -2.41 15.04 -30.45
N ARG A 587 -3.55 15.58 -30.90
CA ARG A 587 -4.79 14.82 -31.08
C ARG A 587 -4.74 14.02 -32.38
N HIS A 588 -5.25 12.79 -32.33
CA HIS A 588 -5.43 11.92 -33.50
C HIS A 588 -6.72 11.10 -33.35
N THR A 589 -7.14 10.41 -34.42
CA THR A 589 -8.43 9.70 -34.45
C THR A 589 -8.50 8.46 -33.54
N GLY A 590 -7.35 7.87 -33.19
CA GLY A 590 -7.26 6.83 -32.17
C GLY A 590 -7.36 7.35 -30.73
N THR A 591 -7.01 6.51 -29.75
CA THR A 591 -6.94 6.86 -28.32
C THR A 591 -5.74 7.76 -27.99
N TRP A 592 -5.78 9.01 -28.48
CA TRP A 592 -4.70 10.01 -28.35
C TRP A 592 -4.44 10.46 -26.92
N ASP A 593 -5.42 10.26 -26.03
CA ASP A 593 -5.35 10.59 -24.62
C ASP A 593 -5.32 9.32 -23.75
N ALA A 594 -4.68 8.25 -24.21
CA ALA A 594 -4.60 6.97 -23.50
C ALA A 594 -4.00 7.05 -22.07
N ALA A 595 -3.07 7.99 -21.85
CA ALA A 595 -2.46 8.37 -20.59
C ALA A 595 -2.50 9.92 -20.46
N PRO A 596 -3.62 10.50 -20.00
CA PRO A 596 -3.85 11.96 -20.00
C PRO A 596 -2.83 12.77 -19.18
N ARG A 597 -2.38 12.22 -18.06
CA ARG A 597 -1.47 12.81 -17.08
C ARG A 597 0.00 12.50 -17.35
N ALA A 598 0.33 11.59 -18.26
CA ALA A 598 1.71 11.21 -18.57
C ALA A 598 2.61 12.43 -18.84
N LEU A 599 2.16 13.32 -19.74
CA LEU A 599 2.92 14.53 -20.08
C LEU A 599 2.99 15.51 -18.91
N GLY A 600 1.90 15.68 -18.15
CA GLY A 600 1.89 16.52 -16.96
C GLY A 600 2.84 16.01 -15.88
N ASN A 601 2.90 14.70 -15.65
CA ASN A 601 3.80 14.05 -14.71
C ASN A 601 5.27 14.13 -15.17
N LEU A 602 5.53 14.04 -16.47
CA LEU A 602 6.86 14.28 -17.04
C LEU A 602 7.31 15.72 -16.79
N LEU A 603 6.46 16.72 -17.05
CA LEU A 603 6.75 18.14 -16.78
C LEU A 603 6.98 18.39 -15.27
N LYS A 604 6.20 17.75 -14.39
CA LYS A 604 6.44 17.77 -12.94
C LYS A 604 7.81 17.16 -12.58
N ALA A 605 8.16 16.02 -13.16
CA ALA A 605 9.45 15.38 -12.91
C ALA A 605 10.62 16.24 -13.41
N LEU A 606 10.47 16.94 -14.53
CA LEU A 606 11.45 17.91 -15.04
C LEU A 606 11.66 19.06 -14.04
N ASN A 607 10.58 19.60 -13.48
CA ASN A 607 10.66 20.66 -12.45
C ASN A 607 11.41 20.20 -11.20
N GLN A 608 11.13 18.98 -10.73
CA GLN A 608 11.65 18.49 -9.45
C GLN A 608 13.07 17.94 -9.53
N LYS A 609 13.36 17.15 -10.57
CA LYS A 609 14.60 16.37 -10.66
C LYS A 609 15.63 16.99 -11.59
N ALA A 610 15.18 17.82 -12.55
CA ALA A 610 16.05 18.32 -13.59
C ALA A 610 16.43 19.80 -13.46
N GLY A 611 15.89 20.52 -12.47
CA GLY A 611 16.17 21.94 -12.22
C GLY A 611 15.73 22.88 -13.35
N MET A 612 14.93 22.38 -14.29
CA MET A 612 14.35 23.17 -15.38
C MET A 612 12.98 23.67 -14.95
N ILE A 613 12.58 24.84 -15.40
CA ILE A 613 11.25 25.36 -15.10
C ILE A 613 10.34 25.16 -16.33
N ALA A 614 9.35 24.29 -16.17
CA ALA A 614 8.42 23.83 -17.19
C ALA A 614 6.97 24.09 -16.75
N SER A 615 6.13 24.44 -17.71
CA SER A 615 4.70 24.66 -17.48
C SER A 615 4.02 23.35 -17.11
N THR A 616 3.12 23.35 -16.12
CA THR A 616 2.26 22.18 -15.83
C THR A 616 1.06 22.08 -16.76
N LYS A 617 0.78 23.13 -17.55
CA LYS A 617 -0.22 23.09 -18.63
C LYS A 617 0.31 22.32 -19.83
N THR A 618 -0.45 21.31 -20.26
CA THR A 618 -0.20 20.48 -21.44
C THR A 618 -1.21 20.80 -22.54
N PRO A 619 -0.92 21.78 -23.43
CA PRO A 619 -1.84 22.11 -24.52
C PRO A 619 -2.05 20.88 -25.42
N SER A 620 -3.31 20.50 -25.60
CA SER A 620 -3.71 19.44 -26.54
C SER A 620 -4.23 20.08 -27.82
N LEU A 621 -3.53 19.84 -28.93
CA LEU A 621 -3.75 20.51 -30.21
C LEU A 621 -4.05 19.47 -31.31
N PRO A 622 -4.99 19.74 -32.23
CA PRO A 622 -5.04 19.01 -33.49
C PRO A 622 -3.76 19.30 -34.29
N ALA A 623 -3.29 18.33 -35.08
CA ALA A 623 -2.08 18.52 -35.91
C ALA A 623 -2.25 19.59 -37.00
N SER A 624 -3.49 20.02 -37.28
CA SER A 624 -3.81 21.13 -38.17
C SER A 624 -3.59 22.52 -37.54
N ASP A 625 -3.34 22.61 -36.23
CA ASP A 625 -3.20 23.88 -35.52
C ASP A 625 -1.93 24.64 -35.96
N PRO A 626 -2.05 25.91 -36.41
CA PRO A 626 -0.90 26.70 -36.86
C PRO A 626 0.12 27.00 -35.76
N ASN A 627 -0.26 26.89 -34.48
CA ASN A 627 0.64 27.13 -33.36
C ASN A 627 1.59 25.96 -33.10
N LEU A 628 1.48 24.83 -33.82
CA LEU A 628 2.34 23.67 -33.64
C LEU A 628 3.84 24.03 -33.75
N MET A 629 4.17 25.00 -34.61
CA MET A 629 5.54 25.49 -34.84
C MET A 629 6.16 26.23 -33.64
N GLN A 630 5.36 26.58 -32.62
CA GLN A 630 5.84 27.31 -31.44
C GLN A 630 6.43 26.37 -30.38
N TYR A 631 6.24 25.06 -30.53
CA TYR A 631 6.66 24.06 -29.55
C TYR A 631 7.93 23.35 -30.02
N PRO A 632 9.04 23.43 -29.25
CA PRO A 632 10.29 22.74 -29.61
C PRO A 632 10.17 21.21 -29.48
N LEU A 633 9.19 20.75 -28.70
CA LEU A 633 8.89 19.33 -28.52
C LEU A 633 7.37 19.13 -28.61
N ILE A 634 7.00 18.14 -29.41
CA ILE A 634 5.64 17.70 -29.65
C ILE A 634 5.54 16.24 -29.18
N TYR A 635 4.43 15.90 -28.53
CA TYR A 635 4.20 14.62 -27.88
C TYR A 635 2.99 13.89 -28.47
N MET A 636 3.10 12.58 -28.67
CA MET A 636 2.01 11.74 -29.17
C MET A 636 2.09 10.34 -28.56
N HIS A 637 0.97 9.75 -28.17
CA HIS A 637 0.92 8.34 -27.79
C HIS A 637 -0.49 7.80 -28.00
N GLY A 638 -0.65 6.49 -27.94
CA GLY A 638 -1.96 5.89 -28.00
C GLY A 638 -1.94 4.37 -27.95
N ARG A 639 -3.15 3.80 -27.91
CA ARG A 639 -3.35 2.34 -27.88
C ARG A 639 -4.12 1.82 -29.10
N SER A 640 -4.93 2.64 -29.75
CA SER A 640 -5.75 2.23 -30.88
C SER A 640 -5.10 2.62 -32.20
N GLN A 641 -5.54 1.98 -33.28
CA GLN A 641 -5.24 2.45 -34.62
C GLN A 641 -5.67 3.92 -34.77
N PHE A 642 -4.84 4.71 -35.46
CA PHE A 642 -5.13 6.10 -35.76
C PHE A 642 -4.79 6.43 -37.20
N SER A 643 -5.30 7.57 -37.64
CA SER A 643 -5.04 8.20 -38.94
C SER A 643 -4.90 9.71 -38.74
N LEU A 644 -4.06 10.31 -39.58
CA LEU A 644 -3.95 11.76 -39.75
C LEU A 644 -4.14 12.09 -41.23
N SER A 645 -4.83 13.19 -41.51
CA SER A 645 -4.98 13.71 -42.87
C SER A 645 -3.64 14.13 -43.47
N LYS A 646 -3.57 14.26 -44.80
CA LYS A 646 -2.34 14.70 -45.49
C LYS A 646 -1.90 16.11 -45.08
N SER A 647 -2.84 17.00 -44.77
CA SER A 647 -2.53 18.33 -44.23
C SER A 647 -1.95 18.28 -42.82
N GLU A 648 -2.49 17.43 -41.95
CA GLU A 648 -1.95 17.24 -40.58
C GLU A 648 -0.53 16.65 -40.62
N GLN A 649 -0.31 15.65 -41.48
CA GLN A 649 1.03 15.08 -41.70
C GLN A 649 2.02 16.12 -42.24
N ALA A 650 1.59 16.96 -43.19
CA ALA A 650 2.42 18.03 -43.74
C ALA A 650 2.82 19.07 -42.68
N ASN A 651 1.90 19.44 -41.78
CA ASN A 651 2.18 20.36 -40.69
C ASN A 651 3.18 19.78 -39.67
N ILE A 652 2.99 18.52 -39.26
CA ILE A 652 3.96 17.84 -38.37
C ILE A 652 5.32 17.79 -39.06
N ARG A 653 5.38 17.36 -40.32
CA ARG A 653 6.62 17.29 -41.09
C ARG A 653 7.34 18.64 -41.14
N GLN A 654 6.60 19.72 -41.42
CA GLN A 654 7.17 21.06 -41.46
C GLN A 654 7.71 21.50 -40.09
N ALA A 655 7.04 21.15 -38.98
CA ALA A 655 7.54 21.43 -37.64
C ALA A 655 8.87 20.71 -37.37
N LEU A 656 8.97 19.44 -37.78
CA LEU A 656 10.18 18.64 -37.64
C LEU A 656 11.33 19.15 -38.51
N GLU A 657 11.05 19.55 -39.75
CA GLU A 657 12.05 20.17 -40.65
C GLU A 657 12.52 21.54 -40.14
N ASN A 658 11.72 22.22 -39.32
CA ASN A 658 12.07 23.48 -38.63
C ASN A 658 12.77 23.27 -37.27
N GLY A 659 13.10 22.03 -36.89
CA GLY A 659 13.87 21.72 -35.69
C GLY A 659 13.05 21.35 -34.45
N ALA A 660 11.73 21.14 -34.58
CA ALA A 660 10.96 20.53 -33.51
C ALA A 660 11.25 19.02 -33.41
N VAL A 661 11.11 18.46 -32.21
CA VAL A 661 11.20 17.01 -31.98
C VAL A 661 9.79 16.42 -31.77
N LEU A 662 9.50 15.28 -32.39
CA LEU A 662 8.35 14.44 -32.08
C LEU A 662 8.79 13.31 -31.16
N PHE A 663 8.33 13.33 -29.92
CA PHE A 663 8.43 12.20 -28.99
C PHE A 663 7.12 11.42 -28.99
N ALA A 664 7.19 10.12 -29.31
CA ALA A 664 6.03 9.25 -29.27
C ALA A 664 6.27 7.87 -28.64
N ASP A 665 5.23 7.29 -28.04
CA ASP A 665 5.26 5.92 -27.55
C ASP A 665 3.95 5.15 -27.76
N ALA A 666 4.06 3.82 -27.89
CA ALA A 666 2.91 2.93 -27.94
C ALA A 666 2.49 2.49 -26.54
N CYS A 667 1.29 2.92 -26.10
CA CYS A 667 0.78 2.59 -24.78
C CYS A 667 0.62 1.07 -24.63
N CYS A 668 1.16 0.53 -23.54
CA CYS A 668 1.26 -0.91 -23.26
C CYS A 668 1.82 -1.78 -24.41
N GLY A 669 2.68 -1.21 -25.28
CA GLY A 669 3.24 -1.93 -26.42
C GLY A 669 2.23 -2.23 -27.53
N SER A 670 1.20 -1.39 -27.68
CA SER A 670 0.12 -1.60 -28.63
C SER A 670 0.58 -1.76 -30.09
N GLN A 671 0.33 -2.94 -30.66
CA GLN A 671 0.57 -3.21 -32.08
C GLN A 671 -0.28 -2.34 -33.01
N PRO A 672 -1.60 -2.14 -32.80
CA PRO A 672 -2.39 -1.23 -33.63
C PRO A 672 -1.83 0.19 -33.73
N PHE A 673 -1.34 0.74 -32.61
CA PHE A 673 -0.74 2.07 -32.60
C PHE A 673 0.63 2.09 -33.29
N ASP A 674 1.51 1.12 -33.00
CA ASP A 674 2.82 0.97 -33.67
C ASP A 674 2.69 0.90 -35.20
N GLN A 675 1.72 0.13 -35.69
CA GLN A 675 1.43 0.02 -37.13
C GLN A 675 1.01 1.36 -37.74
N SER A 676 0.06 2.08 -37.11
CA SER A 676 -0.36 3.42 -37.55
C SER A 676 0.77 4.44 -37.52
N PHE A 677 1.59 4.44 -36.45
CA PHE A 677 2.72 5.36 -36.32
C PHE A 677 3.76 5.13 -37.41
N ARG A 678 4.16 3.87 -37.64
CA ARG A 678 5.10 3.52 -38.71
C ARG A 678 4.55 3.87 -40.09
N GLN A 679 3.26 3.66 -40.33
CA GLN A 679 2.62 4.07 -41.58
C GLN A 679 2.70 5.60 -41.77
N MET A 680 2.32 6.38 -40.76
CA MET A 680 2.40 7.85 -40.78
C MET A 680 3.83 8.32 -41.08
N ILE A 681 4.85 7.71 -40.46
CA ILE A 681 6.25 8.04 -40.70
C ILE A 681 6.69 7.75 -42.14
N ARG A 682 6.33 6.59 -42.71
CA ARG A 682 6.64 6.28 -44.12
C ARG A 682 5.99 7.24 -45.10
N GLU A 683 4.77 7.69 -44.79
CA GLU A 683 4.06 8.67 -45.61
C GLU A 683 4.69 10.07 -45.52
N MET A 684 5.13 10.49 -44.33
CA MET A 684 5.80 11.78 -44.13
C MET A 684 7.23 11.80 -44.68
N PHE A 685 7.99 10.71 -44.53
CA PHE A 685 9.40 10.61 -44.94
C PHE A 685 9.68 9.36 -45.78
N PRO A 686 9.29 9.31 -47.06
CA PRO A 686 9.41 8.10 -47.89
C PRO A 686 10.85 7.62 -48.12
N THR A 687 11.83 8.50 -47.96
CA THR A 687 13.27 8.22 -48.17
C THR A 687 14.07 8.05 -46.88
N ARG A 688 13.44 8.26 -45.70
CA ARG A 688 14.09 8.11 -44.40
C ARG A 688 13.47 6.93 -43.66
N GLU A 689 14.31 6.19 -42.95
CA GLU A 689 13.88 5.01 -42.20
C GLU A 689 13.94 5.31 -40.70
N LEU A 690 12.91 4.87 -39.98
CA LEU A 690 12.88 4.89 -38.52
C LEU A 690 13.84 3.81 -38.00
N LYS A 691 15.01 4.22 -37.48
CA LYS A 691 16.10 3.29 -37.09
C LYS A 691 16.33 3.29 -35.59
N ARG A 692 16.77 2.16 -35.04
CA ARG A 692 17.19 2.06 -33.63
C ARG A 692 18.28 3.10 -33.34
N ILE A 693 18.09 3.88 -32.28
CA ILE A 693 19.09 4.81 -31.77
C ILE A 693 20.21 3.98 -31.09
N PRO A 694 21.48 4.14 -31.50
CA PRO A 694 22.60 3.40 -30.91
C PRO A 694 22.74 3.63 -29.40
N ILE A 695 23.14 2.60 -28.64
CA ILE A 695 23.19 2.67 -27.17
C ILE A 695 24.29 3.60 -26.63
N ASP A 696 25.31 3.87 -27.44
CA ASP A 696 26.38 4.83 -27.19
C ASP A 696 25.97 6.29 -27.48
N HIS A 697 24.78 6.51 -28.04
CA HIS A 697 24.26 7.84 -28.30
C HIS A 697 24.10 8.66 -27.00
N PRO A 698 24.43 9.97 -26.99
CA PRO A 698 24.43 10.81 -25.78
C PRO A 698 23.11 10.80 -25.00
N LEU A 699 21.98 10.63 -25.69
CA LEU A 699 20.64 10.50 -25.11
C LEU A 699 20.56 9.45 -23.98
N PHE A 700 21.34 8.38 -24.04
CA PHE A 700 21.29 7.30 -23.03
C PHE A 700 22.28 7.49 -21.87
N SER A 701 23.06 8.56 -21.86
CA SER A 701 24.17 8.76 -20.93
C SER A 701 23.90 9.86 -19.88
N GLU A 702 24.70 9.85 -18.82
CA GLU A 702 24.71 10.90 -17.79
C GLU A 702 24.99 12.30 -18.34
N GLN A 703 25.59 12.42 -19.53
CA GLN A 703 25.79 13.73 -20.19
C GLN A 703 24.47 14.44 -20.47
N THR A 704 23.39 13.68 -20.73
CA THR A 704 22.04 14.22 -20.91
C THR A 704 21.29 14.30 -19.58
N GLY A 705 21.54 13.38 -18.64
CA GLY A 705 20.99 13.47 -17.30
C GLY A 705 21.17 12.22 -16.45
N TYR A 706 20.70 11.09 -16.97
CA TYR A 706 20.77 9.80 -16.28
C TYR A 706 21.46 8.76 -17.17
N ASP A 707 22.25 7.86 -16.56
CA ASP A 707 22.66 6.64 -17.27
C ASP A 707 21.45 5.71 -17.39
N VAL A 708 20.92 5.62 -18.61
CA VAL A 708 19.79 4.74 -18.95
C VAL A 708 20.21 3.73 -20.02
N ARG A 709 21.51 3.43 -20.13
CA ARG A 709 22.00 2.37 -21.03
C ARG A 709 21.47 1.00 -20.65
N ARG A 710 21.08 0.83 -19.38
CA ARG A 710 20.37 -0.34 -18.87
C ARG A 710 19.09 0.12 -18.18
N VAL A 711 17.97 -0.44 -18.60
CA VAL A 711 16.64 -0.16 -18.05
C VAL A 711 15.90 -1.45 -17.77
N ARG A 712 15.05 -1.42 -16.75
CA ARG A 712 14.11 -2.50 -16.46
C ARG A 712 12.87 -2.32 -17.33
N ARG A 713 12.49 -3.40 -18.01
CA ARG A 713 11.31 -3.45 -18.87
C ARG A 713 10.49 -4.70 -18.54
N ARG A 714 9.17 -4.53 -18.45
CA ARG A 714 8.21 -5.63 -18.35
C ARG A 714 8.09 -6.33 -19.70
N GLN A 715 8.29 -7.64 -19.71
CA GLN A 715 8.13 -8.51 -20.87
C GLN A 715 7.11 -9.60 -20.56
N MET A 716 6.12 -9.75 -21.43
CA MET A 716 5.13 -10.83 -21.36
C MET A 716 5.72 -12.09 -22.01
N GLU A 717 5.66 -13.23 -21.33
CA GLU A 717 6.22 -14.50 -21.83
C GLU A 717 5.29 -15.21 -22.84
N VAL A 718 3.97 -15.12 -22.66
CA VAL A 718 2.99 -15.87 -23.46
C VAL A 718 1.76 -15.01 -23.72
N ASP A 719 1.35 -14.88 -24.99
CA ASP A 719 0.08 -14.24 -25.40
C ASP A 719 -0.99 -15.30 -25.74
N ASP A 720 -1.07 -16.35 -24.92
CA ASP A 720 -2.10 -17.39 -24.99
C ASP A 720 -3.18 -17.07 -23.95
N VAL A 721 -4.43 -17.01 -24.39
CA VAL A 721 -5.58 -16.76 -23.51
C VAL A 721 -5.85 -17.92 -22.55
N ASN A 722 -5.30 -19.11 -22.82
CA ASN A 722 -5.48 -20.31 -22.00
C ASN A 722 -4.41 -20.50 -20.92
N GLN A 723 -3.50 -19.53 -20.74
CA GLN A 723 -2.44 -19.61 -19.74
C GLN A 723 -2.43 -18.37 -18.84
N PRO A 724 -2.05 -18.50 -17.55
CA PRO A 724 -1.81 -17.35 -16.69
C PRO A 724 -0.79 -16.40 -17.30
N LEU A 725 -1.05 -15.10 -17.19
CA LEU A 725 -0.13 -14.06 -17.62
C LEU A 725 1.14 -14.11 -16.77
N LYS A 726 2.25 -14.41 -17.42
CA LYS A 726 3.58 -14.23 -16.85
C LYS A 726 4.21 -12.97 -17.42
N ALA A 727 4.38 -11.99 -16.56
CA ALA A 727 5.22 -10.82 -16.85
C ALA A 727 6.50 -10.97 -16.04
N GLN A 728 7.63 -10.87 -16.72
CA GLN A 728 8.94 -10.79 -16.09
C GLN A 728 9.53 -9.40 -16.30
N THR A 729 10.16 -8.86 -15.27
CA THR A 729 10.94 -7.64 -15.38
C THR A 729 12.36 -8.02 -15.77
N VAL A 730 12.79 -7.60 -16.95
CA VAL A 730 14.13 -7.87 -17.48
C VAL A 730 14.95 -6.59 -17.53
N VAL A 731 16.25 -6.69 -17.23
CA VAL A 731 17.20 -5.58 -17.39
C VAL A 731 17.80 -5.64 -18.78
N VAL A 732 17.44 -4.69 -19.63
CA VAL A 732 17.77 -4.65 -21.06
C VAL A 732 18.28 -3.29 -21.49
N GLU A 733 18.84 -3.19 -22.69
CA GLU A 733 19.04 -1.89 -23.33
C GLU A 733 17.69 -1.25 -23.69
N PRO A 734 17.52 0.07 -23.54
CA PRO A 734 16.35 0.76 -24.05
C PRO A 734 16.25 0.56 -25.57
N LEU A 735 15.01 0.45 -26.04
CA LEU A 735 14.70 0.39 -27.47
C LEU A 735 13.94 1.65 -27.85
N LEU A 736 14.68 2.65 -28.29
CA LEU A 736 14.16 3.83 -28.96
C LEU A 736 14.58 3.80 -30.43
N GLU A 737 13.69 4.22 -31.30
CA GLU A 737 13.95 4.41 -32.72
C GLU A 737 13.80 5.90 -33.08
N GLY A 738 14.48 6.36 -34.12
CA GLY A 738 14.40 7.75 -34.52
C GLY A 738 14.70 8.02 -35.99
N ILE A 739 14.44 9.26 -36.38
CA ILE A 739 14.77 9.83 -37.70
C ILE A 739 15.59 11.08 -37.48
N GLU A 740 16.74 11.14 -38.14
CA GLU A 740 17.57 12.34 -38.21
C GLU A 740 17.23 13.18 -39.46
N ILE A 741 17.15 14.49 -39.26
CA ILE A 741 16.98 15.51 -40.29
C ILE A 741 18.11 16.53 -40.07
N ASP A 742 19.01 16.68 -41.05
CA ASP A 742 20.12 17.65 -41.00
C ASP A 742 21.00 17.59 -39.74
N GLY A 743 21.22 16.38 -39.21
CA GLY A 743 21.99 16.12 -37.99
C GLY A 743 21.23 16.39 -36.68
N HIS A 744 19.91 16.60 -36.77
CA HIS A 744 18.99 16.73 -35.65
C HIS A 744 18.08 15.50 -35.56
N LEU A 745 18.01 14.86 -34.38
CA LEU A 745 17.13 13.73 -34.12
C LEU A 745 15.69 14.24 -33.93
N ALA A 746 14.98 14.37 -35.05
CA ALA A 746 13.66 15.00 -35.15
C ALA A 746 12.52 14.07 -34.71
N VAL A 747 12.67 12.76 -34.82
CA VAL A 747 11.67 11.79 -34.33
C VAL A 747 12.33 10.87 -33.32
N ILE A 748 11.67 10.67 -32.17
CA ILE A 748 12.04 9.71 -31.14
C ILE A 748 10.81 8.89 -30.81
N TYR A 749 10.88 7.59 -31.07
CA TYR A 749 9.77 6.67 -30.92
C TYR A 749 10.12 5.51 -30.01
N SER A 750 9.21 5.17 -29.10
CA SER A 750 9.26 3.95 -28.31
C SER A 750 8.10 3.03 -28.65
N LYS A 751 8.40 1.84 -29.18
CA LYS A 751 7.38 0.79 -29.33
C LYS A 751 6.88 0.20 -28.00
N TYR A 752 7.56 0.52 -26.89
CA TYR A 752 7.20 0.09 -25.54
C TYR A 752 6.67 1.26 -24.73
N ASP A 753 5.79 0.95 -23.77
CA ASP A 753 5.13 1.96 -22.95
C ASP A 753 6.12 2.79 -22.12
N ILE A 754 6.01 4.11 -22.26
CA ILE A 754 6.57 5.12 -21.35
C ILE A 754 5.41 5.89 -20.71
N SER A 755 4.36 6.17 -21.49
CA SER A 755 3.17 6.93 -21.10
C SER A 755 2.46 6.39 -19.86
N CYS A 756 2.02 5.13 -19.87
CA CYS A 756 1.27 4.58 -18.73
C CYS A 756 2.17 4.42 -17.49
N ALA A 757 3.46 4.13 -17.69
CA ALA A 757 4.46 4.10 -16.63
C ALA A 757 4.64 5.47 -15.94
N LEU A 758 4.58 6.58 -16.68
CA LEU A 758 4.60 7.95 -16.11
C LEU A 758 3.36 8.28 -15.26
N GLU A 759 2.26 7.54 -15.43
CA GLU A 759 1.06 7.65 -14.60
C GLU A 759 1.04 6.69 -13.40
N GLN A 760 2.12 5.93 -13.20
CA GLN A 760 2.20 4.85 -12.21
C GLN A 760 1.10 3.79 -12.39
N GLN A 761 0.64 3.58 -13.63
CA GLN A 761 -0.29 2.51 -13.95
C GLN A 761 0.49 1.20 -14.14
N ALA A 762 0.72 0.49 -13.04
CA ALA A 762 1.32 -0.84 -13.09
C ALA A 762 0.23 -1.90 -13.33
N SER A 763 0.06 -2.32 -14.59
CA SER A 763 -0.67 -3.56 -14.91
C SER A 763 0.31 -4.61 -15.42
N VAL A 764 0.09 -5.88 -15.02
CA VAL A 764 0.83 -7.06 -15.48
C VAL A 764 0.71 -7.23 -17.00
N ALA A 765 -0.38 -6.75 -17.59
CA ALA A 765 -0.68 -6.84 -19.01
C ALA A 765 -0.10 -5.70 -19.87
N CYS A 766 0.71 -4.81 -19.27
CA CYS A 766 1.26 -3.65 -19.96
C CYS A 766 2.75 -3.86 -20.25
N ALA A 767 3.09 -4.12 -21.53
CA ALA A 767 4.48 -4.23 -21.97
C ALA A 767 5.12 -2.84 -22.04
N GLY A 768 6.13 -2.60 -21.21
CA GLY A 768 6.60 -1.23 -20.96
C GLY A 768 7.80 -1.14 -20.03
N TYR A 769 8.40 0.05 -19.97
CA TYR A 769 9.42 0.33 -18.97
C TYR A 769 8.78 0.39 -17.56
N VAL A 770 9.57 0.08 -16.53
CA VAL A 770 9.10 0.28 -15.13
C VAL A 770 9.07 1.78 -14.80
N PRO A 771 8.23 2.25 -13.86
CA PRO A 771 7.97 3.68 -13.65
C PRO A 771 9.24 4.54 -13.51
N GLN A 772 10.20 4.12 -12.68
CA GLN A 772 11.41 4.89 -12.43
C GLN A 772 12.32 5.01 -13.67
N ASP A 773 12.43 3.94 -14.47
CA ASP A 773 13.28 3.94 -15.65
C ASP A 773 12.58 4.64 -16.82
N ALA A 774 11.25 4.56 -16.91
CA ALA A 774 10.43 5.34 -17.84
C ALA A 774 10.57 6.85 -17.59
N VAL A 775 10.53 7.28 -16.31
CA VAL A 775 10.78 8.68 -15.92
C VAL A 775 12.18 9.12 -16.37
N ASN A 776 13.22 8.36 -16.02
CA ASN A 776 14.60 8.73 -16.37
C ASN A 776 14.80 8.82 -17.90
N LEU A 777 14.25 7.86 -18.65
CA LEU A 777 14.30 7.83 -20.11
C LEU A 777 13.58 9.04 -20.72
N ALA A 778 12.36 9.35 -20.26
CA ALA A 778 11.59 10.50 -20.74
C ALA A 778 12.27 11.83 -20.41
N LEU A 779 12.88 11.97 -19.22
CA LEU A 779 13.66 13.15 -18.83
C LEU A 779 14.86 13.36 -19.77
N ASN A 780 15.58 12.28 -20.11
CA ASN A 780 16.68 12.36 -21.07
C ASN A 780 16.19 12.74 -22.47
N ILE A 781 15.07 12.19 -22.94
CA ILE A 781 14.48 12.54 -24.25
C ILE A 781 14.18 14.04 -24.32
N VAL A 782 13.50 14.59 -23.30
CA VAL A 782 13.15 16.02 -23.27
C VAL A 782 14.41 16.89 -23.21
N ARG A 783 15.36 16.56 -22.33
CA ARG A 783 16.62 17.32 -22.24
C ARG A 783 17.41 17.29 -23.54
N TYR A 784 17.51 16.13 -24.18
CA TYR A 784 18.22 15.99 -25.45
C TYR A 784 17.54 16.79 -26.56
N ALA A 785 16.20 16.77 -26.64
CA ALA A 785 15.45 17.59 -27.59
C ALA A 785 15.76 19.09 -27.44
N LEU A 786 15.82 19.59 -26.19
CA LEU A 786 16.12 20.99 -25.91
C LEU A 786 17.57 21.39 -26.21
N LEU A 787 18.54 20.52 -25.89
CA LEU A 787 19.95 20.76 -26.22
C LEU A 787 20.14 20.90 -27.73
N GLN A 788 19.41 20.11 -28.52
CA GLN A 788 19.47 20.17 -29.97
C GLN A 788 18.80 21.42 -30.56
N ASP A 789 17.67 21.89 -30.02
CA ASP A 789 17.01 23.11 -30.51
C ASP A 789 17.93 24.34 -30.40
N ILE A 790 18.67 24.45 -29.30
CA ILE A 790 19.67 25.51 -29.11
C ILE A 790 20.78 25.40 -30.17
N ALA A 791 21.33 24.20 -30.38
CA ALA A 791 22.40 23.98 -31.36
C ALA A 791 21.94 24.20 -32.80
N PHE A 792 20.70 23.81 -33.13
CA PHE A 792 20.10 23.98 -34.44
C PHE A 792 19.85 25.46 -34.74
N LYS A 793 19.25 26.21 -33.80
CA LYS A 793 19.07 27.67 -33.91
C LYS A 793 20.40 28.41 -34.10
N ASN A 794 21.44 28.01 -33.36
CA ASN A 794 22.78 28.60 -33.51
C ASN A 794 23.39 28.34 -34.89
N LYS A 795 23.17 27.16 -35.48
CA LYS A 795 23.61 26.84 -36.86
C LYS A 795 22.83 27.64 -37.92
N VAL A 796 21.52 27.81 -37.74
CA VAL A 796 20.67 28.53 -38.70
C VAL A 796 20.86 30.05 -38.64
N GLN A 797 21.21 30.62 -37.48
CA GLN A 797 21.38 32.07 -37.30
C GLN A 797 22.81 32.59 -37.53
N GLY A 798 23.81 31.73 -37.73
CA GLY A 798 25.17 32.18 -38.10
C GLY A 798 25.84 33.12 -37.08
N ILE A 799 25.53 33.00 -35.79
CA ILE A 799 26.15 33.84 -34.76
C ILE A 799 27.41 33.14 -34.24
N LYS A 800 28.58 33.68 -34.59
CA LYS A 800 29.81 33.51 -33.81
C LYS A 800 29.63 34.25 -32.49
N VAL A 801 29.77 33.55 -31.37
CA VAL A 801 30.10 34.17 -30.08
C VAL A 801 31.38 33.49 -29.60
N ASP A 802 32.44 34.29 -29.45
CA ASP A 802 33.69 33.93 -28.76
C ASP A 802 33.45 33.61 -27.28
#